data_AF-A0A2T6CRB2-F1
#
_entry.id   AF-A0A2T6CRB2-F1
#
_cell.length_a   1.000
_cell.length_b   1.000
_cell.length_c   1.000
_cell.angle_alpha   90.00
_cell.angle_beta   90.00
_cell.angle_gamma   90.00
#
_symmetry.space_group_name_H-M   'P 1'
#
loop_
_entity.id
_entity.type
_entity.pdbx_description
1 polymer ?
#
loop_
_entity_poly.entity_id
_entity_poly.type
_entity_poly.pdbx_seq_one_letter_code
_entity_poly.pdbx_strand_id
1 'polypeptide(L)'
;MNLGHDENSPQHDQPGARSSGFHRSGPAGRPSLEPEEPGLFAEEARGRGLKVDAPSLLRPALKRWPTLFFATILGCGVGFGIGSWLWQMTFSSSVQMVKYDPPVANDAFRPRPVDVPTLISRLEDPAFLRRVGQQLNPKLTSAEVLAHMRVVPERNTGVMNVTATGTDAGATTNLANAFAREVVRFTQELQAQEAAEAAGYVSKDLAEAEAQLAAAQKNMPRLADGAERLSPGGLTAAERGSEKVQAARDELAKLLTRYTDAHPLVKQQRATIAALEAESATGVSAATANRLPSAAAPGRVVSRDEFEIALFRVRQVESMRMQLMYRHQQIDLFKANPPGAFRITVPASGDTLSVQRPWLKIAALAAFCGMLGLALAAAEVLVREFVDGRLKTREDVTRVTGLPVLAALGDLRKMSLAAREDWAFRTWIALQDRLAFSPNHGLICGITSSRPGDGRSTWVGLLAGAARKCGFRVLTIATKPTADATVSAQERAEAASAEAEAHAAATHSAEINGHAVNGAAAATATATATATATAATAPRMENTGRNLGAILPRGGEMDTLRGVSADSEFTAMTASALFTPAQVTEKLMGPESDPLVHIPLPGWTWNLERRKQWQGALNVWRKIENVVILVELPPSSVPESVLLASNLPNILWLVESGKSEAAETRGQLETLRHARCNIVGAVINRAMSTFTQGRLARWMAGFAVLAAVGLSTPQLVAQTTNAAATPAPAAAVDPAAAGSFSVVSPAQRAEWQRRLTLGPGDVLTLSLFGDPELTLEEVPIGPDGRISYLEATDIVAAALTVDELRDRLSKALGEFRREPQVIVVPVAYKSKKYYVLGKVTERGVFTLDRPTTLLEAVARAQGMETGMSSERTLVELADLTRSFVARGGRKLPVDFERLFGQGDLSQNIALEPDDYIYFPAAQVKEVYVLGAVERPGAYAFTAAPGTLGAIAARGGFADKAWRTRVLVIRGSLQRPETFVVNANTVLTGGAADVRLQPHDIVYVSKRPWSRAEELLDEAATAFVTSAVVTWTGIHVSAELHD
;
A
#
# COMPACT_ATOMS: atom_id res chain seq x y z
N MET A 1 -6.78 15.40 59.74
CA MET A 1 -7.28 16.80 59.76
C MET A 1 -8.71 16.81 59.21
N ASN A 2 -9.56 17.69 59.74
CA ASN A 2 -11.01 17.86 59.48
C ASN A 2 -11.28 18.69 58.21
N LEU A 3 -12.44 18.78 57.55
CA LEU A 3 -13.84 18.22 57.57
C LEU A 3 -14.36 18.39 56.09
N GLY A 4 -15.54 17.98 55.60
CA GLY A 4 -16.70 17.24 56.16
C GLY A 4 -18.05 17.71 55.54
N HIS A 5 -18.95 16.77 55.21
CA HIS A 5 -20.39 16.95 54.84
C HIS A 5 -20.74 17.65 53.48
N ASP A 6 -21.83 17.34 52.75
CA ASP A 6 -22.90 16.33 52.94
C ASP A 6 -23.68 15.92 51.64
N GLU A 7 -24.57 14.92 51.82
CA GLU A 7 -25.67 14.30 51.01
C GLU A 7 -26.33 15.09 49.82
N ASN A 8 -27.15 14.54 48.90
CA ASN A 8 -28.06 13.36 48.94
C ASN A 8 -28.48 12.85 47.52
N SER A 9 -29.22 11.72 47.45
CA SER A 9 -29.93 11.14 46.27
C SER A 9 -31.46 10.99 46.61
N PRO A 10 -32.38 10.25 45.92
CA PRO A 10 -32.31 9.42 44.70
C PRO A 10 -33.54 9.40 43.71
N GLN A 11 -33.38 8.66 42.58
CA GLN A 11 -34.30 7.67 41.92
C GLN A 11 -35.63 7.97 41.15
N HIS A 12 -35.77 7.23 40.01
CA HIS A 12 -36.95 6.62 39.32
C HIS A 12 -38.11 7.51 38.78
N ASP A 13 -38.90 7.15 37.75
CA ASP A 13 -39.02 5.90 36.95
C ASP A 13 -39.56 6.12 35.49
N GLN A 14 -39.63 5.06 34.66
CA GLN A 14 -40.33 5.05 33.33
C GLN A 14 -41.82 4.60 33.45
N PRO A 15 -42.56 4.14 32.40
CA PRO A 15 -42.61 4.41 30.93
C PRO A 15 -44.07 4.76 30.43
N GLY A 16 -44.32 4.89 29.11
CA GLY A 16 -45.66 4.50 28.58
C GLY A 16 -46.28 5.15 27.32
N ALA A 17 -46.35 4.36 26.24
CA ALA A 17 -47.52 4.12 25.36
C ALA A 17 -48.20 5.20 24.45
N ARG A 18 -48.46 4.71 23.22
CA ARG A 18 -49.28 5.22 22.09
C ARG A 18 -50.74 5.56 22.44
N SER A 19 -51.39 6.44 21.66
CA SER A 19 -52.45 6.08 20.67
C SER A 19 -53.25 7.29 20.11
N SER A 20 -53.91 7.06 18.96
CA SER A 20 -55.13 7.71 18.35
C SER A 20 -55.68 9.06 18.86
N GLY A 21 -56.27 9.93 18.04
CA GLY A 21 -56.54 9.87 16.59
C GLY A 21 -57.67 10.82 16.12
N PHE A 22 -57.74 11.04 14.80
CA PHE A 22 -58.92 11.34 13.97
C PHE A 22 -59.92 12.50 14.31
N HIS A 23 -60.00 13.42 13.33
CA HIS A 23 -61.21 13.93 12.63
C HIS A 23 -61.95 15.24 13.02
N ARG A 24 -62.48 15.85 11.93
CA ARG A 24 -63.47 16.95 11.77
C ARG A 24 -63.04 18.39 12.07
N SER A 25 -63.58 19.45 11.44
CA SER A 25 -63.93 19.78 10.03
C SER A 25 -64.89 21.01 9.99
N GLY A 26 -64.37 22.21 9.69
CA GLY A 26 -65.14 23.40 9.27
C GLY A 26 -66.13 24.02 10.29
N PRO A 27 -66.85 25.11 9.94
CA PRO A 27 -66.91 25.82 8.65
C PRO A 27 -66.60 27.34 8.74
N ALA A 28 -67.05 28.14 7.76
CA ALA A 28 -66.53 29.47 7.39
C ALA A 28 -67.26 30.70 7.97
N GLY A 29 -66.58 31.87 7.90
CA GLY A 29 -67.14 33.21 8.09
C GLY A 29 -66.21 34.32 7.53
N ARG A 30 -66.78 35.31 6.84
CA ARG A 30 -66.18 36.54 6.25
C ARG A 30 -66.97 37.76 6.77
N PRO A 31 -66.60 39.03 6.51
CA PRO A 31 -65.30 39.66 6.20
C PRO A 31 -65.02 40.95 7.05
N SER A 32 -63.87 41.60 6.88
CA SER A 32 -63.69 43.03 7.23
C SER A 32 -62.54 43.71 6.45
N LEU A 33 -62.77 44.99 6.10
CA LEU A 33 -61.87 45.95 5.41
C LEU A 33 -60.66 46.30 6.32
N GLU A 34 -59.53 46.92 5.94
CA GLU A 34 -58.92 47.60 4.75
C GLU A 34 -57.38 47.70 5.05
N PRO A 35 -56.46 48.35 4.27
CA PRO A 35 -56.55 48.99 2.95
C PRO A 35 -55.48 48.50 1.94
N GLU A 36 -55.50 49.06 0.71
CA GLU A 36 -54.44 48.92 -0.30
C GLU A 36 -53.22 49.81 -0.01
N GLU A 37 -52.03 49.39 -0.48
CA GLU A 37 -50.92 50.21 -1.03
C GLU A 37 -49.88 49.23 -1.67
N PRO A 38 -48.96 49.67 -2.56
CA PRO A 38 -48.74 48.96 -3.84
C PRO A 38 -47.52 48.03 -3.91
N GLY A 39 -47.62 46.96 -4.71
CA GLY A 39 -46.56 45.94 -4.81
C GLY A 39 -46.61 44.96 -6.00
N LEU A 40 -47.01 45.40 -7.21
CA LEU A 40 -46.60 44.68 -8.43
C LEU A 40 -45.16 45.08 -8.80
N PHE A 41 -44.41 44.17 -9.46
CA PHE A 41 -43.00 44.29 -9.88
C PHE A 41 -41.89 44.00 -8.84
N ALA A 42 -41.99 42.90 -8.06
CA ALA A 42 -40.84 42.44 -7.26
C ALA A 42 -40.67 40.91 -7.06
N GLU A 43 -41.38 40.02 -7.77
CA GLU A 43 -41.35 38.57 -7.45
C GLU A 43 -41.16 37.59 -8.63
N GLU A 44 -40.43 37.99 -9.68
CA GLU A 44 -40.10 37.09 -10.81
C GLU A 44 -38.58 36.94 -11.07
N ALA A 45 -37.74 37.28 -10.09
CA ALA A 45 -36.28 37.38 -10.23
C ALA A 45 -35.45 36.36 -9.42
N ARG A 46 -36.06 35.38 -8.73
CA ARG A 46 -35.34 34.32 -7.99
C ARG A 46 -35.91 32.93 -8.27
N GLY A 47 -35.42 32.28 -9.33
CA GLY A 47 -35.90 30.93 -9.70
C GLY A 47 -35.29 30.25 -10.93
N ARG A 48 -34.18 30.75 -11.51
CA ARG A 48 -33.49 30.08 -12.64
C ARG A 48 -32.19 29.43 -12.20
N GLY A 49 -32.29 28.27 -11.55
CA GLY A 49 -31.16 27.34 -11.47
C GLY A 49 -30.80 26.86 -12.88
N LEU A 50 -29.56 27.07 -13.33
CA LEU A 50 -29.09 26.45 -14.57
C LEU A 50 -29.05 24.93 -14.38
N LYS A 51 -30.00 24.22 -15.00
CA LYS A 51 -29.83 22.80 -15.29
C LYS A 51 -28.76 22.66 -16.37
N VAL A 52 -27.52 22.49 -15.94
CA VAL A 52 -26.38 22.27 -16.84
C VAL A 52 -26.32 20.79 -17.18
N ASP A 53 -26.89 20.42 -18.33
CA ASP A 53 -26.78 19.04 -18.84
C ASP A 53 -25.31 18.71 -19.12
N ALA A 54 -24.74 17.70 -18.46
CA ALA A 54 -23.35 17.27 -18.66
C ALA A 54 -22.90 17.14 -20.13
N PRO A 55 -23.69 16.57 -21.09
CA PRO A 55 -23.30 16.54 -22.50
C PRO A 55 -23.23 17.92 -23.17
N SER A 56 -23.84 18.97 -22.62
CA SER A 56 -23.73 20.34 -23.15
C SER A 56 -22.36 20.97 -22.90
N LEU A 57 -21.71 20.66 -21.77
CA LEU A 57 -20.35 21.13 -21.44
C LEU A 57 -19.25 20.37 -22.22
N LEU A 58 -19.49 19.09 -22.52
CA LEU A 58 -18.55 18.24 -23.25
C LEU A 58 -18.42 18.65 -24.74
N ARG A 59 -19.51 19.08 -25.39
CA ARG A 59 -19.51 19.45 -26.82
C ARG A 59 -18.51 20.59 -27.15
N PRO A 60 -18.45 21.73 -26.43
CA PRO A 60 -17.45 22.79 -26.66
C PRO A 60 -16.01 22.34 -26.41
N ALA A 61 -15.76 21.61 -25.32
CA ALA A 61 -14.44 21.09 -24.97
C ALA A 61 -13.88 20.17 -26.07
N LEU A 62 -14.71 19.28 -26.63
CA LEU A 62 -14.35 18.40 -27.74
C LEU A 62 -14.07 19.17 -29.05
N LYS A 63 -14.78 20.28 -29.29
CA LYS A 63 -14.59 21.13 -30.48
C LYS A 63 -13.33 21.98 -30.41
N ARG A 64 -12.94 22.42 -29.22
CA ARG A 64 -11.75 23.26 -28.96
C ARG A 64 -10.62 22.52 -28.22
N TRP A 65 -10.57 21.19 -28.33
CA TRP A 65 -9.55 20.37 -27.68
C TRP A 65 -8.08 20.83 -27.91
N PRO A 66 -7.68 21.45 -29.05
CA PRO A 66 -6.31 21.91 -29.21
C PRO A 66 -5.94 23.05 -28.26
N THR A 67 -6.86 23.98 -27.95
CA THR A 67 -6.54 25.09 -27.02
C THR A 67 -6.39 24.58 -25.60
N LEU A 68 -7.20 23.61 -25.19
CA LEU A 68 -7.07 22.90 -23.91
C LEU A 68 -5.71 22.17 -23.82
N PHE A 69 -5.32 21.47 -24.90
CA PHE A 69 -4.06 20.73 -24.98
C PHE A 69 -2.83 21.66 -24.89
N PHE A 70 -2.77 22.72 -25.70
CA PHE A 70 -1.66 23.67 -25.67
C PHE A 70 -1.56 24.43 -24.34
N ALA A 71 -2.69 24.82 -23.74
CA ALA A 71 -2.69 25.46 -22.42
C ALA A 71 -2.18 24.53 -21.31
N THR A 72 -2.52 23.23 -21.38
CA THR A 72 -2.01 22.21 -20.45
C THR A 72 -0.49 22.05 -20.60
N ILE A 73 0.02 21.94 -21.83
CA ILE A 73 1.46 21.83 -22.10
C ILE A 73 2.22 23.07 -21.62
N LEU A 74 1.69 24.26 -21.90
CA LEU A 74 2.29 25.52 -21.44
C LEU A 74 2.36 25.57 -19.91
N GLY A 75 1.28 25.19 -19.22
CA GLY A 75 1.24 25.06 -17.76
C GLY A 75 2.27 24.08 -17.23
N CYS A 76 2.37 22.88 -17.81
CA CYS A 76 3.39 21.89 -17.45
C CYS A 76 4.82 22.41 -17.65
N GLY A 77 5.09 23.12 -18.75
CA GLY A 77 6.40 23.71 -19.04
C GLY A 77 6.80 24.79 -18.03
N VAL A 78 5.86 25.67 -17.66
CA VAL A 78 6.07 26.70 -16.62
C VAL A 78 6.32 26.06 -15.25
N GLY A 79 5.50 25.08 -14.85
CA GLY A 79 5.67 24.39 -13.56
C GLY A 79 6.96 23.56 -13.49
N PHE A 80 7.41 22.97 -14.61
CA PHE A 80 8.72 22.32 -14.71
C PHE A 80 9.87 23.33 -14.55
N GLY A 81 9.80 24.48 -15.24
CA GLY A 81 10.79 25.55 -15.13
C GLY A 81 10.93 26.06 -13.70
N ILE A 82 9.81 26.46 -13.07
CA ILE A 82 9.78 26.92 -11.68
C ILE A 82 10.28 25.83 -10.72
N GLY A 83 9.84 24.58 -10.90
CA GLY A 83 10.27 23.45 -10.06
C GLY A 83 11.77 23.18 -10.15
N SER A 84 12.34 23.25 -11.36
CA SER A 84 13.79 23.06 -11.59
C SER A 84 14.64 24.19 -10.99
N TRP A 85 14.07 25.39 -10.84
CA TRP A 85 14.72 26.53 -10.20
C TRP A 85 14.63 26.46 -8.66
N LEU A 86 13.46 26.09 -8.11
CA LEU A 86 13.23 25.99 -6.67
C LEU A 86 13.92 24.79 -6.01
N TRP A 87 14.10 23.68 -6.72
CA TRP A 87 14.65 22.44 -6.15
C TRP A 87 15.90 21.98 -6.90
N GLN A 88 17.06 22.30 -6.33
CA GLN A 88 18.36 21.79 -6.76
C GLN A 88 18.58 20.34 -6.28
N MET A 89 19.57 19.65 -6.87
CA MET A 89 19.95 18.32 -6.40
C MET A 89 20.70 18.41 -5.07
N THR A 90 20.31 17.57 -4.11
CA THR A 90 21.00 17.44 -2.83
C THR A 90 21.58 16.04 -2.67
N PHE A 91 22.79 15.99 -2.17
CA PHE A 91 23.51 14.78 -1.81
C PHE A 91 23.38 14.55 -0.31
N SER A 92 23.30 13.30 0.10
CA SER A 92 23.36 12.91 1.51
C SER A 92 24.30 11.73 1.67
N SER A 93 25.20 11.85 2.65
CA SER A 93 26.28 10.91 2.92
C SER A 93 26.26 10.58 4.42
N SER A 94 26.37 9.30 4.77
CA SER A 94 26.16 8.82 6.15
C SER A 94 27.34 8.00 6.65
N VAL A 95 27.76 8.27 7.89
CA VAL A 95 28.74 7.47 8.65
C VAL A 95 28.01 6.67 9.72
N GLN A 96 28.33 5.38 9.82
CA GLN A 96 27.81 4.53 10.89
C GLN A 96 28.86 4.40 12.00
N MET A 97 28.45 4.76 13.22
CA MET A 97 29.26 4.63 14.43
C MET A 97 28.59 3.66 15.40
N VAL A 98 29.37 2.81 16.07
CA VAL A 98 28.87 1.85 17.05
C VAL A 98 29.52 2.12 18.40
N LYS A 99 28.72 2.09 19.47
CA LYS A 99 29.21 2.19 20.85
C LYS A 99 30.25 1.10 21.10
N TYR A 100 31.42 1.50 21.57
CA TYR A 100 32.52 0.59 21.90
C TYR A 100 32.74 0.62 23.40
N ASP A 101 32.19 -0.37 24.10
CA ASP A 101 32.57 -0.68 25.46
C ASP A 101 33.85 -1.55 25.39
N PRO A 102 35.02 -1.07 25.88
CA PRO A 102 36.25 -1.85 25.80
C PRO A 102 36.12 -3.16 26.60
N PRO A 103 36.64 -4.29 26.08
CA PRO A 103 36.59 -5.57 26.79
C PRO A 103 37.24 -5.43 28.16
N VAL A 104 36.61 -5.99 29.19
CA VAL A 104 36.86 -5.71 30.61
C VAL A 104 38.32 -6.03 31.00
N ALA A 105 39.18 -5.01 30.92
CA ALA A 105 40.59 -5.08 31.30
C ALA A 105 40.73 -4.79 32.81
N ASN A 106 40.28 -5.75 33.62
CA ASN A 106 40.27 -5.75 35.08
C ASN A 106 39.41 -4.66 35.77
N ASP A 107 39.01 -4.93 37.02
CA ASP A 107 38.20 -4.02 37.85
C ASP A 107 38.96 -2.77 38.35
N ALA A 108 40.14 -2.48 37.76
CA ALA A 108 40.96 -1.33 38.11
C ALA A 108 40.25 0.00 37.78
N PHE A 109 39.69 0.12 36.57
CA PHE A 109 38.97 1.32 36.12
C PHE A 109 37.94 0.97 35.05
N ARG A 110 36.74 1.55 35.19
CA ARG A 110 35.69 1.49 34.16
C ARG A 110 35.21 2.93 33.91
N PRO A 111 35.31 3.47 32.68
CA PRO A 111 34.80 4.80 32.38
C PRO A 111 33.28 4.83 32.54
N ARG A 112 32.70 6.01 32.77
CA ARG A 112 31.24 6.12 32.92
C ARG A 112 30.55 5.82 31.59
N PRO A 113 29.43 5.07 31.58
CA PRO A 113 28.71 4.79 30.34
C PRO A 113 28.14 6.10 29.77
N VAL A 114 28.59 6.46 28.57
CA VAL A 114 28.11 7.65 27.87
C VAL A 114 26.69 7.40 27.37
N ASP A 115 25.73 8.18 27.87
CA ASP A 115 24.36 8.21 27.39
C ASP A 115 24.26 8.93 26.03
N VAL A 116 23.56 8.33 25.06
CA VAL A 116 23.59 8.78 23.66
C VAL A 116 22.84 10.11 23.46
N PRO A 117 21.61 10.32 23.97
CA PRO A 117 20.97 11.63 24.00
C PRO A 117 21.84 12.72 24.65
N THR A 118 22.45 12.42 25.80
CA THR A 118 23.35 13.37 26.51
C THR A 118 24.63 13.68 25.72
N LEU A 119 25.12 12.74 24.91
CA LEU A 119 26.21 13.02 23.98
C LEU A 119 25.75 13.93 22.84
N ILE A 120 24.59 13.68 22.23
CA ILE A 120 24.09 14.47 21.09
C ILE A 120 24.00 15.96 21.45
N SER A 121 23.48 16.32 22.63
CA SER A 121 23.44 17.73 23.07
C SER A 121 24.83 18.37 23.20
N ARG A 122 25.88 17.59 23.54
CA ARG A 122 27.28 18.07 23.55
C ARG A 122 27.92 18.11 22.15
N LEU A 123 27.39 17.38 21.17
CA LEU A 123 27.82 17.47 19.77
C LEU A 123 27.21 18.69 19.06
N GLU A 124 26.10 19.21 19.58
CA GLU A 124 25.47 20.47 19.14
C GLU A 124 26.16 21.72 19.72
N ASP A 125 27.07 21.56 20.70
CA ASP A 125 27.81 22.68 21.29
C ASP A 125 28.64 23.45 20.23
N PRO A 126 28.55 24.80 20.16
CA PRO A 126 29.30 25.59 19.18
C PRO A 126 30.81 25.38 19.21
N ALA A 127 31.36 25.02 20.37
CA ALA A 127 32.79 24.72 20.55
C ALA A 127 33.22 23.42 19.82
N PHE A 128 32.37 22.39 19.81
CA PHE A 128 32.59 21.15 19.06
C PHE A 128 32.45 21.39 17.56
N LEU A 129 31.33 22.00 17.15
CA LEU A 129 31.02 22.30 15.75
C LEU A 129 32.09 23.17 15.08
N ARG A 130 32.68 24.12 15.82
CA ARG A 130 33.80 24.94 15.34
C ARG A 130 35.06 24.12 15.06
N ARG A 131 35.36 23.06 15.82
CA ARG A 131 36.52 22.19 15.55
C ARG A 131 36.29 21.33 14.30
N VAL A 132 35.06 20.82 14.10
CA VAL A 132 34.67 20.15 12.84
C VAL A 132 34.83 21.09 11.65
N GLY A 133 34.26 22.31 11.72
CA GLY A 133 34.31 23.31 10.65
C GLY A 133 35.73 23.76 10.28
N GLN A 134 36.67 23.76 11.24
CA GLN A 134 38.08 24.07 11.02
C GLN A 134 38.88 22.97 10.31
N GLN A 135 38.42 21.72 10.35
CA GLN A 135 39.05 20.57 9.67
C GLN A 135 38.67 20.45 8.19
N LEU A 136 37.72 21.27 7.72
CA LEU A 136 37.17 21.22 6.37
C LEU A 136 37.81 22.26 5.44
N ASN A 137 37.80 21.95 4.15
CA ASN A 137 38.22 22.85 3.08
C ASN A 137 37.12 22.87 1.98
N PRO A 138 36.38 23.98 1.79
CA PRO A 138 36.46 25.23 2.55
C PRO A 138 36.06 25.05 4.03
N LYS A 139 36.53 25.97 4.88
CA LYS A 139 36.17 25.99 6.31
C LYS A 139 34.72 26.40 6.47
N LEU A 140 33.98 25.69 7.32
CA LEU A 140 32.59 25.99 7.64
C LEU A 140 32.46 26.63 9.02
N THR A 141 31.47 27.50 9.18
CA THR A 141 31.03 28.02 10.49
C THR A 141 30.23 26.97 11.27
N SER A 142 30.11 27.14 12.58
CA SER A 142 29.33 26.21 13.42
C SER A 142 27.86 26.12 13.00
N ALA A 143 27.26 27.23 12.57
CA ALA A 143 25.88 27.27 12.06
C ALA A 143 25.72 26.50 10.74
N GLU A 144 26.68 26.62 9.82
CA GLU A 144 26.68 25.86 8.56
C GLU A 144 26.91 24.36 8.81
N VAL A 145 27.79 23.98 9.74
CA VAL A 145 27.96 22.57 10.13
C VAL A 145 26.64 22.03 10.70
N LEU A 146 25.99 22.75 11.62
CA LEU A 146 24.72 22.30 12.21
C LEU A 146 23.59 22.18 11.19
N ALA A 147 23.48 23.14 10.26
CA ALA A 147 22.45 23.13 9.21
C ALA A 147 22.55 21.95 8.24
N HIS A 148 23.77 21.43 8.03
CA HIS A 148 24.06 20.34 7.10
C HIS A 148 24.27 18.98 7.78
N MET A 149 24.19 18.91 9.12
CA MET A 149 24.43 17.69 9.89
C MET A 149 23.19 17.23 10.65
N ARG A 150 22.93 15.92 10.62
CA ARG A 150 21.87 15.30 11.42
C ARG A 150 22.40 14.02 12.06
N VAL A 151 22.37 13.96 13.38
CA VAL A 151 22.67 12.76 14.15
C VAL A 151 21.36 12.07 14.51
N VAL A 152 21.23 10.79 14.16
CA VAL A 152 20.05 9.98 14.50
C VAL A 152 20.52 8.75 15.29
N PRO A 153 20.21 8.66 16.60
CA PRO A 153 20.47 7.46 17.37
C PRO A 153 19.48 6.36 16.97
N GLU A 154 19.97 5.16 16.72
CA GLU A 154 19.13 4.01 16.46
C GLU A 154 18.71 3.35 17.79
N ARG A 155 17.40 3.14 17.98
CA ARG A 155 16.86 2.75 19.27
C ARG A 155 17.34 1.35 19.67
N ASN A 156 17.88 1.23 20.88
CA ASN A 156 18.31 -0.02 21.52
C ASN A 156 19.44 -0.80 20.82
N THR A 157 20.09 -0.26 19.78
CA THR A 157 21.18 -0.98 19.06
C THR A 157 22.59 -0.53 19.44
N GLY A 158 22.73 0.60 20.14
CA GLY A 158 24.05 1.23 20.40
C GLY A 158 24.70 1.82 19.14
N VAL A 159 23.95 1.88 18.03
CA VAL A 159 24.38 2.44 16.75
C VAL A 159 23.95 3.91 16.67
N MET A 160 24.84 4.75 16.16
CA MET A 160 24.59 6.16 15.89
C MET A 160 24.89 6.45 14.42
N ASN A 161 23.87 6.88 13.68
CA ASN A 161 24.01 7.27 12.29
C ASN A 161 24.20 8.78 12.19
N VAL A 162 25.31 9.18 11.59
CA VAL A 162 25.71 10.58 11.39
C VAL A 162 25.56 10.89 9.91
N THR A 163 24.56 11.71 9.56
CA THR A 163 24.23 12.03 8.17
C THR A 163 24.56 13.47 7.87
N ALA A 164 25.40 13.70 6.85
CA ALA A 164 25.59 15.01 6.24
C ALA A 164 24.65 15.17 5.02
N THR A 165 24.26 16.41 4.74
CA THR A 165 23.54 16.81 3.52
C THR A 165 24.24 18.01 2.88
N GLY A 166 24.21 18.12 1.55
CA GLY A 166 24.84 19.25 0.85
C GLY A 166 24.59 19.25 -0.65
N THR A 167 25.08 20.27 -1.34
CA THR A 167 24.95 20.45 -2.81
C THR A 167 26.12 19.88 -3.61
N ASP A 168 27.24 19.54 -2.95
CA ASP A 168 28.37 18.82 -3.54
C ASP A 168 28.61 17.47 -2.84
N ALA A 169 28.84 16.42 -3.64
CA ALA A 169 29.07 15.07 -3.17
C ALA A 169 30.37 14.91 -2.38
N GLY A 170 31.44 15.58 -2.81
CA GLY A 170 32.76 15.52 -2.18
C GLY A 170 32.77 16.19 -0.81
N ALA A 171 32.32 17.45 -0.76
CA ALA A 171 32.20 18.23 0.46
C ALA A 171 31.28 17.55 1.49
N THR A 172 30.13 17.01 1.08
CA THR A 172 29.19 16.32 1.98
C THR A 172 29.83 15.07 2.62
N THR A 173 30.59 14.29 1.85
CA THR A 173 31.27 13.09 2.34
C THR A 173 32.45 13.44 3.25
N ASN A 174 33.19 14.51 2.95
CA ASN A 174 34.26 15.02 3.80
C ASN A 174 33.71 15.57 5.13
N LEU A 175 32.59 16.29 5.11
CA LEU A 175 31.89 16.80 6.29
C LEU A 175 31.46 15.66 7.23
N ALA A 176 30.80 14.61 6.70
CA ALA A 176 30.37 13.46 7.48
C ALA A 176 31.56 12.75 8.17
N ASN A 177 32.64 12.49 7.42
CA ASN A 177 33.85 11.84 7.94
C ASN A 177 34.63 12.72 8.95
N ALA A 178 34.69 14.04 8.73
CA ALA A 178 35.32 14.96 9.68
C ALA A 178 34.55 15.01 11.00
N PHE A 179 33.22 15.13 10.95
CA PHE A 179 32.36 15.10 12.13
C PHE A 179 32.55 13.80 12.91
N ALA A 180 32.48 12.64 12.25
CA ALA A 180 32.64 11.34 12.91
C ALA A 180 34.01 11.15 13.58
N ARG A 181 35.11 11.62 12.95
CA ARG A 181 36.45 11.60 13.59
C ARG A 181 36.51 12.50 14.83
N GLU A 182 35.90 13.68 14.77
CA GLU A 182 35.85 14.60 15.90
C GLU A 182 34.98 14.06 17.06
N VAL A 183 33.91 13.32 16.77
CA VAL A 183 33.13 12.59 17.79
C VAL A 183 34.01 11.57 18.52
N VAL A 184 34.75 10.72 17.79
CA VAL A 184 35.66 9.74 18.41
C VAL A 184 36.66 10.45 19.31
N ARG A 185 37.35 11.47 18.79
CA ARG A 185 38.32 12.28 19.51
C ARG A 185 37.73 12.91 20.78
N PHE A 186 36.55 13.52 20.70
CA PHE A 186 35.89 14.13 21.84
C PHE A 186 35.60 13.11 22.95
N THR A 187 35.17 11.89 22.60
CA THR A 187 34.96 10.83 23.60
C THR A 187 36.26 10.26 24.16
N GLN A 188 37.36 10.29 23.40
CA GLN A 188 38.70 9.95 23.90
C GLN A 188 39.21 10.98 24.92
N GLU A 189 39.06 12.28 24.61
CA GLU A 189 39.43 13.38 25.52
C GLU A 189 38.62 13.31 26.83
N LEU A 190 37.31 13.04 26.75
CA LEU A 190 36.45 12.83 27.92
C LEU A 190 36.92 11.63 28.79
N GLN A 191 37.22 10.49 28.16
CA GLN A 191 37.71 9.30 28.87
C GLN A 191 39.08 9.52 29.52
N ALA A 192 39.99 10.26 28.86
CA ALA A 192 41.29 10.62 29.44
C ALA A 192 41.14 11.54 30.66
N GLN A 193 40.16 12.45 30.64
CA GLN A 193 39.85 13.31 31.78
C GLN A 193 39.28 12.49 32.96
N GLU A 194 38.30 11.61 32.74
CA GLU A 194 37.77 10.74 33.79
C GLU A 194 38.86 9.83 34.41
N ALA A 195 39.77 9.32 33.58
CA ALA A 195 40.91 8.53 34.03
C ALA A 195 41.91 9.39 34.83
N ALA A 196 42.15 10.65 34.46
CA ALA A 196 43.00 11.56 35.22
C ALA A 196 42.42 11.89 36.61
N GLU A 197 41.11 12.07 36.71
CA GLU A 197 40.41 12.23 38.00
C GLU A 197 40.55 10.96 38.86
N ALA A 198 40.29 9.78 38.30
CA ALA A 198 40.43 8.50 38.98
C ALA A 198 41.87 8.22 39.45
N ALA A 199 42.88 8.57 38.64
CA ALA A 199 44.29 8.47 39.00
C ALA A 199 44.62 9.33 40.23
N GLY A 200 44.02 10.52 40.35
CA GLY A 200 44.18 11.42 41.49
C GLY A 200 43.55 10.91 42.79
N TYR A 201 42.45 10.15 42.71
CA TYR A 201 41.91 9.47 43.88
C TYR A 201 42.80 8.30 44.31
N VAL A 202 43.17 7.42 43.37
CA VAL A 202 43.98 6.22 43.68
C VAL A 202 45.39 6.59 44.16
N SER A 203 46.00 7.67 43.66
CA SER A 203 47.31 8.14 44.16
C SER A 203 47.24 8.68 45.59
N LYS A 204 46.12 9.31 45.97
CA LYS A 204 45.86 9.73 47.35
C LYS A 204 45.70 8.53 48.28
N ASP A 205 44.91 7.54 47.88
CA ASP A 205 44.72 6.29 48.64
C ASP A 205 46.05 5.52 48.79
N LEU A 206 46.89 5.51 47.74
CA LEU A 206 48.21 4.90 47.76
C LEU A 206 49.15 5.62 48.75
N ALA A 207 49.18 6.95 48.73
CA ALA A 207 49.96 7.74 49.69
C ALA A 207 49.49 7.53 51.14
N GLU A 208 48.19 7.35 51.38
CA GLU A 208 47.67 6.98 52.69
C GLU A 208 48.09 5.56 53.09
N ALA A 209 47.99 4.58 52.19
CA ALA A 209 48.46 3.22 52.43
C ALA A 209 49.97 3.15 52.74
N GLU A 210 50.78 3.97 52.07
CA GLU A 210 52.22 4.10 52.35
C GLU A 210 52.49 4.75 53.71
N ALA A 211 51.75 5.79 54.09
CA ALA A 211 51.82 6.37 55.42
C ALA A 211 51.39 5.38 56.53
N GLN A 212 50.33 4.60 56.29
CA GLN A 212 49.88 3.52 57.18
C GLN A 212 50.92 2.40 57.29
N LEU A 213 51.59 2.04 56.19
CA LEU A 213 52.66 1.03 56.19
C LEU A 213 53.87 1.51 56.99
N ALA A 214 54.33 2.75 56.76
CA ALA A 214 55.40 3.38 57.51
C ALA A 214 55.06 3.50 59.01
N ALA A 215 53.81 3.82 59.35
CA ALA A 215 53.34 3.85 60.73
C ALA A 215 53.29 2.44 61.37
N ALA A 216 52.84 1.42 60.62
CA ALA A 216 52.82 0.04 61.08
C ALA A 216 54.24 -0.53 61.30
N GLN A 217 55.18 -0.22 60.40
CA GLN A 217 56.60 -0.56 60.54
C GLN A 217 57.26 0.20 61.71
N LYS A 218 56.92 1.48 61.92
CA LYS A 218 57.42 2.27 63.06
C LYS A 218 56.89 1.79 64.41
N ASN A 219 55.64 1.32 64.45
CA ASN A 219 55.00 0.74 65.62
C ASN A 219 55.31 -0.76 65.79
N MET A 220 56.11 -1.35 64.89
CA MET A 220 56.51 -2.74 64.99
C MET A 220 57.37 -2.92 66.25
N PRO A 221 57.00 -3.81 67.19
CA PRO A 221 57.78 -4.01 68.39
C PRO A 221 59.19 -4.48 68.03
N ARG A 222 60.20 -3.68 68.39
CA ARG A 222 61.57 -4.20 68.44
C ARG A 222 61.61 -5.20 69.58
N LEU A 223 61.94 -6.45 69.27
CA LEU A 223 62.42 -7.39 70.29
C LEU A 223 63.58 -6.69 71.01
N ALA A 224 63.41 -6.44 72.32
CA ALA A 224 64.50 -5.93 73.13
C ALA A 224 65.65 -6.94 73.14
N ASP A 225 66.89 -6.48 73.38
CA ASP A 225 68.14 -7.24 73.26
C ASP A 225 68.34 -8.32 74.37
N GLY A 226 67.30 -9.09 74.67
CA GLY A 226 67.35 -10.39 75.34
C GLY A 226 67.44 -11.57 74.36
N ALA A 227 67.38 -11.31 73.04
CA ALA A 227 67.50 -12.34 72.01
C ALA A 227 68.95 -12.83 71.78
N GLU A 228 69.96 -12.14 72.31
CA GLU A 228 71.38 -12.58 72.27
C GLU A 228 71.81 -13.47 73.46
N ARG A 229 70.86 -13.93 74.29
CA ARG A 229 71.11 -15.00 75.29
C ARG A 229 70.26 -16.25 75.06
N LEU A 230 70.07 -16.60 73.80
CA LEU A 230 69.83 -17.99 73.41
C LEU A 230 70.96 -18.42 72.48
N SER A 231 71.92 -19.18 73.04
CA SER A 231 72.83 -20.02 72.27
C SER A 231 72.03 -20.88 71.27
N PRO A 232 72.64 -21.38 70.19
CA PRO A 232 72.02 -22.33 69.27
C PRO A 232 71.84 -23.71 69.94
N GLY A 233 70.95 -23.79 70.94
CA GLY A 233 70.44 -24.98 71.59
C GLY A 233 69.05 -25.24 71.05
N GLY A 234 68.92 -26.29 70.22
CA GLY A 234 67.71 -26.50 69.44
C GLY A 234 66.45 -26.72 70.28
N LEU A 235 65.30 -26.44 69.64
CA LEU A 235 63.95 -26.90 69.98
C LEU A 235 63.98 -28.12 70.91
N THR A 236 63.36 -28.03 72.08
CA THR A 236 63.34 -29.15 73.03
C THR A 236 62.74 -30.39 72.34
N ALA A 237 63.09 -31.60 72.83
CA ALA A 237 62.64 -32.83 72.18
C ALA A 237 61.09 -32.91 72.07
N ALA A 238 60.37 -32.34 73.06
CA ALA A 238 58.92 -32.20 73.05
C ALA A 238 58.41 -31.22 71.97
N GLU A 239 59.03 -30.05 71.82
CA GLU A 239 58.63 -29.04 70.81
C GLU A 239 58.90 -29.54 69.38
N ARG A 240 60.04 -30.20 69.15
CA ARG A 240 60.36 -30.85 67.85
C ARG A 240 59.43 -32.02 67.54
N GLY A 241 58.95 -32.74 68.55
CA GLY A 241 57.92 -33.77 68.39
C GLY A 241 56.59 -33.14 67.96
N SER A 242 56.14 -32.11 68.67
CA SER A 242 54.89 -31.39 68.38
C SER A 242 54.87 -30.78 66.98
N GLU A 243 55.96 -30.13 66.55
CA GLU A 243 56.08 -29.55 65.20
C GLU A 243 56.00 -30.62 64.09
N LYS A 244 56.67 -31.78 64.28
CA LYS A 244 56.59 -32.92 63.35
C LYS A 244 55.20 -33.54 63.30
N VAL A 245 54.54 -33.71 64.44
CA VAL A 245 53.16 -34.21 64.52
C VAL A 245 52.21 -33.26 63.79
N GLN A 246 52.37 -31.95 63.97
CA GLN A 246 51.52 -30.97 63.30
C GLN A 246 51.75 -30.94 61.78
N ALA A 247 53.01 -30.96 61.32
CA ALA A 247 53.32 -31.05 59.90
C ALA A 247 52.77 -32.33 59.24
N ALA A 248 52.83 -33.48 59.93
CA ALA A 248 52.27 -34.74 59.46
C ALA A 248 50.73 -34.72 59.39
N ARG A 249 50.06 -34.04 60.34
CA ARG A 249 48.60 -33.79 60.33
C ARG A 249 48.17 -32.88 59.17
N ASP A 250 48.95 -31.84 58.86
CA ASP A 250 48.67 -30.96 57.71
C ASP A 250 48.83 -31.69 56.37
N GLU A 251 49.76 -32.65 56.27
CA GLU A 251 49.87 -33.53 55.10
C GLU A 251 48.72 -34.55 55.04
N LEU A 252 48.28 -35.11 56.16
CA LEU A 252 47.08 -35.95 56.21
C LEU A 252 45.84 -35.17 55.73
N ALA A 253 45.67 -33.91 56.15
CA ALA A 253 44.58 -33.06 55.67
C ALA A 253 44.63 -32.88 54.14
N LYS A 254 45.82 -32.69 53.55
CA LYS A 254 45.99 -32.66 52.08
C LYS A 254 45.64 -34.00 51.43
N LEU A 255 46.03 -35.14 52.00
CA LEU A 255 45.69 -36.46 51.47
C LEU A 255 44.17 -36.72 51.53
N LEU A 256 43.50 -36.32 52.61
CA LEU A 256 42.04 -36.46 52.77
C LEU A 256 41.22 -35.61 51.80
N THR A 257 41.77 -34.54 51.21
CA THR A 257 41.10 -33.85 50.09
C THR A 257 41.09 -34.63 48.77
N ARG A 258 41.86 -35.74 48.67
CA ARG A 258 42.03 -36.54 47.45
C ARG A 258 41.70 -38.03 47.61
N TYR A 259 41.78 -38.55 48.82
CA TYR A 259 41.65 -39.98 49.11
C TYR A 259 40.76 -40.21 50.34
N THR A 260 39.90 -41.22 50.28
CA THR A 260 39.02 -41.63 51.39
C THR A 260 39.81 -42.33 52.50
N ASP A 261 39.24 -42.37 53.72
CA ASP A 261 39.89 -42.92 54.93
C ASP A 261 40.39 -44.38 54.82
N ALA A 262 39.83 -45.15 53.89
CA ALA A 262 40.25 -46.54 53.65
C ALA A 262 41.58 -46.66 52.87
N HIS A 263 42.03 -45.59 52.20
CA HIS A 263 43.15 -45.62 51.26
C HIS A 263 44.49 -45.94 51.97
N PRO A 264 45.36 -46.82 51.40
CA PRO A 264 46.58 -47.27 52.07
C PRO A 264 47.52 -46.13 52.48
N LEU A 265 47.69 -45.08 51.66
CA LEU A 265 48.51 -43.92 52.02
C LEU A 265 47.92 -43.11 53.19
N VAL A 266 46.58 -43.05 53.32
CA VAL A 266 45.90 -42.33 54.42
C VAL A 266 46.04 -43.13 55.72
N LYS A 267 45.88 -44.46 55.65
CA LYS A 267 46.15 -45.36 56.80
C LYS A 267 47.62 -45.31 57.22
N GLN A 268 48.54 -45.32 56.26
CA GLN A 268 49.98 -45.20 56.53
C GLN A 268 50.30 -43.87 57.20
N GLN A 269 49.81 -42.74 56.69
CA GLN A 269 50.06 -41.43 57.29
C GLN A 269 49.44 -41.27 58.69
N ARG A 270 48.23 -41.80 58.91
CA ARG A 270 47.61 -41.87 60.26
C ARG A 270 48.45 -42.70 61.22
N ALA A 271 49.04 -43.80 60.77
CA ALA A 271 49.98 -44.61 61.57
C ALA A 271 51.29 -43.87 61.86
N THR A 272 51.84 -43.10 60.90
CA THR A 272 53.01 -42.23 61.12
C THR A 272 52.74 -41.17 62.19
N ILE A 273 51.57 -40.53 62.16
CA ILE A 273 51.16 -39.55 63.18
C ILE A 273 51.07 -40.21 64.57
N ALA A 274 50.40 -41.36 64.68
CA ALA A 274 50.28 -42.08 65.94
C ALA A 274 51.64 -42.52 66.53
N ALA A 275 52.59 -42.90 65.67
CA ALA A 275 53.95 -43.23 66.09
C ALA A 275 54.72 -42.00 66.61
N LEU A 276 54.62 -40.86 65.93
CA LEU A 276 55.26 -39.59 66.35
C LEU A 276 54.62 -39.03 67.63
N GLU A 277 53.31 -39.18 67.82
CA GLU A 277 52.62 -38.79 69.05
C GLU A 277 53.10 -39.63 70.25
N ALA A 278 53.24 -40.95 70.08
CA ALA A 278 53.79 -41.84 71.11
C ALA A 278 55.25 -41.48 71.49
N GLU A 279 56.07 -41.09 70.51
CA GLU A 279 57.46 -40.65 70.72
C GLU A 279 57.54 -39.30 71.47
N SER A 280 56.53 -38.44 71.32
CA SER A 280 56.47 -37.15 72.03
C SER A 280 56.05 -37.27 73.51
N ALA A 281 55.24 -38.27 73.86
CA ALA A 281 54.70 -38.45 75.21
C ALA A 281 55.76 -38.87 76.25
N THR A 282 56.81 -39.58 75.82
CA THR A 282 57.91 -40.04 76.68
C THR A 282 58.91 -38.95 77.08
N GLY A 283 58.84 -37.76 76.47
CA GLY A 283 59.81 -36.66 76.69
C GLY A 283 59.55 -35.74 77.89
N VAL A 284 58.45 -35.90 78.62
CA VAL A 284 57.91 -34.85 79.52
C VAL A 284 58.43 -34.91 80.97
N SER A 285 59.16 -35.94 81.37
CA SER A 285 59.40 -36.25 82.81
C SER A 285 60.60 -35.56 83.49
N ALA A 286 61.27 -34.56 82.89
CA ALA A 286 62.61 -34.11 83.36
C ALA A 286 62.77 -32.62 83.73
N ALA A 287 61.72 -31.79 83.72
CA ALA A 287 61.85 -30.34 83.93
C ALA A 287 60.76 -29.73 84.82
N THR A 288 60.74 -30.05 86.11
CA THR A 288 59.89 -29.37 87.11
C THR A 288 60.62 -29.20 88.45
N ALA A 289 61.66 -28.35 88.47
CA ALA A 289 62.40 -28.02 89.69
C ALA A 289 63.18 -26.68 89.59
N ASN A 290 62.46 -25.55 89.57
CA ASN A 290 62.80 -24.31 90.31
C ASN A 290 62.02 -23.08 89.79
N ARG A 291 61.15 -22.53 90.64
CA ARG A 291 60.72 -21.12 90.60
C ARG A 291 60.41 -20.65 92.02
N LEU A 292 61.04 -19.56 92.44
CA LEU A 292 60.62 -18.61 93.48
C LEU A 292 61.33 -17.27 93.16
N PRO A 293 60.87 -16.11 93.69
CA PRO A 293 60.65 -14.95 92.82
C PRO A 293 61.54 -13.74 93.15
N SER A 294 61.57 -12.77 92.24
CA SER A 294 61.97 -11.39 92.55
C SER A 294 61.18 -10.40 91.70
N ALA A 295 60.80 -9.27 92.30
CA ALA A 295 59.98 -8.24 91.68
C ALA A 295 60.84 -7.02 91.27
N ALA A 296 60.58 -6.45 90.09
CA ALA A 296 60.99 -5.09 89.74
C ALA A 296 60.13 -4.51 88.60
N ALA A 297 59.62 -3.30 88.85
CA ALA A 297 59.16 -2.19 88.00
C ALA A 297 58.92 -2.34 86.45
N PRO A 298 58.00 -1.53 85.88
CA PRO A 298 57.35 -1.86 84.60
C PRO A 298 58.12 -1.41 83.34
N GLY A 299 58.64 -2.37 82.59
CA GLY A 299 58.85 -2.25 81.14
C GLY A 299 57.87 -3.17 80.41
N ARG A 300 57.14 -2.66 79.40
CA ARG A 300 56.15 -3.47 78.66
C ARG A 300 56.87 -4.53 77.82
N VAL A 301 56.96 -5.74 78.35
CA VAL A 301 57.37 -6.93 77.60
C VAL A 301 56.23 -7.30 76.65
N VAL A 302 56.44 -7.07 75.36
CA VAL A 302 55.47 -7.36 74.30
C VAL A 302 55.45 -8.87 74.03
N SER A 303 54.26 -9.47 73.94
CA SER A 303 54.14 -10.92 73.72
C SER A 303 54.44 -11.32 72.26
N ARG A 304 54.74 -12.60 72.03
CA ARG A 304 54.89 -13.16 70.68
C ARG A 304 53.62 -12.94 69.84
N ASP A 305 52.46 -13.11 70.46
CA ASP A 305 51.15 -12.91 69.82
C ASP A 305 50.94 -11.44 69.40
N GLU A 306 51.34 -10.47 70.23
CA GLU A 306 51.30 -9.04 69.87
C GLU A 306 52.21 -8.72 68.68
N PHE A 307 53.36 -9.38 68.54
CA PHE A 307 54.25 -9.25 67.39
C PHE A 307 53.67 -9.91 66.12
N GLU A 308 53.07 -11.10 66.23
CA GLU A 308 52.43 -11.79 65.11
C GLU A 308 51.21 -11.01 64.58
N ILE A 309 50.42 -10.37 65.46
CA ILE A 309 49.33 -9.43 65.10
C ILE A 309 49.90 -8.19 64.36
N ALA A 310 51.01 -7.62 64.84
CA ALA A 310 51.66 -6.49 64.16
C ALA A 310 52.16 -6.87 62.76
N LEU A 311 52.77 -8.05 62.60
CA LEU A 311 53.24 -8.58 61.33
C LEU A 311 52.08 -8.83 60.34
N PHE A 312 50.95 -9.37 60.83
CA PHE A 312 49.74 -9.54 60.02
C PHE A 312 49.24 -8.18 59.48
N ARG A 313 49.20 -7.15 60.33
CA ARG A 313 48.78 -5.79 59.93
C ARG A 313 49.72 -5.18 58.88
N VAL A 314 51.04 -5.37 59.01
CA VAL A 314 52.01 -4.93 57.99
C VAL A 314 51.74 -5.62 56.65
N ARG A 315 51.59 -6.96 56.64
CA ARG A 315 51.26 -7.73 55.41
C ARG A 315 49.93 -7.31 54.77
N GLN A 316 48.93 -6.99 55.59
CA GLN A 316 47.62 -6.53 55.11
C GLN A 316 47.71 -5.16 54.42
N VAL A 317 48.41 -4.19 55.01
CA VAL A 317 48.61 -2.86 54.40
C VAL A 317 49.51 -2.97 53.16
N GLU A 318 50.51 -3.84 53.18
CA GLU A 318 51.40 -4.07 52.04
C GLU A 318 50.67 -4.71 50.84
N SER A 319 49.75 -5.65 51.07
CA SER A 319 48.91 -6.21 49.99
C SER A 319 47.96 -5.17 49.41
N MET A 320 47.35 -4.32 50.25
CA MET A 320 46.54 -3.18 49.83
C MET A 320 47.35 -2.19 48.99
N ARG A 321 48.58 -1.86 49.40
CA ARG A 321 49.51 -1.00 48.65
C ARG A 321 49.80 -1.57 47.26
N MET A 322 50.12 -2.86 47.17
CA MET A 322 50.40 -3.52 45.88
C MET A 322 49.17 -3.52 44.94
N GLN A 323 47.96 -3.69 45.49
CA GLN A 323 46.72 -3.56 44.71
C GLN A 323 46.49 -2.12 44.20
N LEU A 324 46.74 -1.12 45.05
CA LEU A 324 46.61 0.30 44.67
C LEU A 324 47.65 0.72 43.63
N MET A 325 48.91 0.28 43.76
CA MET A 325 49.94 0.49 42.73
C MET A 325 49.55 -0.11 41.38
N TYR A 326 49.10 -1.37 41.37
CA TYR A 326 48.65 -2.03 40.14
C TYR A 326 47.47 -1.28 39.51
N ARG A 327 46.49 -0.86 40.32
CA ARG A 327 45.34 -0.06 39.88
C ARG A 327 45.76 1.28 39.29
N HIS A 328 46.69 1.99 39.92
CA HIS A 328 47.21 3.27 39.44
C HIS A 328 47.88 3.12 38.06
N GLN A 329 48.76 2.12 37.91
CA GLN A 329 49.44 1.83 36.64
C GLN A 329 48.45 1.52 35.51
N GLN A 330 47.37 0.77 35.78
CA GLN A 330 46.33 0.50 34.77
C GLN A 330 45.57 1.77 34.37
N ILE A 331 45.28 2.68 35.30
CA ILE A 331 44.63 3.96 35.00
C ILE A 331 45.53 4.84 34.13
N ASP A 332 46.83 4.92 34.42
CA ASP A 332 47.78 5.70 33.60
C ASP A 332 47.91 5.14 32.17
N LEU A 333 47.92 3.82 32.00
CA LEU A 333 47.91 3.18 30.68
C LEU A 333 46.62 3.50 29.90
N PHE A 334 45.46 3.48 30.57
CA PHE A 334 44.18 3.86 29.97
C PHE A 334 44.14 5.35 29.60
N LYS A 335 44.62 6.23 30.48
CA LYS A 335 44.73 7.68 30.27
C LYS A 335 45.65 8.03 29.10
N ALA A 336 46.73 7.26 28.90
CA ALA A 336 47.66 7.46 27.79
C ALA A 336 47.05 7.06 26.43
N ASN A 337 46.18 6.05 26.40
CA ASN A 337 45.55 5.54 25.16
C ASN A 337 44.05 5.24 25.36
N PRO A 338 43.20 6.27 25.52
CA PRO A 338 41.75 6.08 25.67
C PRO A 338 41.15 5.49 24.38
N PRO A 339 40.35 4.41 24.46
CA PRO A 339 39.79 3.74 23.28
C PRO A 339 38.67 4.54 22.59
N GLY A 340 38.09 5.53 23.26
CA GLY A 340 36.88 6.24 22.83
C GLY A 340 35.62 5.46 23.20
N ALA A 341 34.47 6.14 23.24
CA ALA A 341 33.17 5.52 23.52
C ALA A 341 32.48 4.98 22.26
N PHE A 342 32.95 5.36 21.07
CA PHE A 342 32.42 4.95 19.78
C PHE A 342 33.54 4.62 18.81
N ARG A 343 33.27 3.70 17.88
CA ARG A 343 34.12 3.41 16.71
C ARG A 343 33.36 3.63 15.42
N ILE A 344 34.05 4.12 14.41
CA ILE A 344 33.52 4.23 13.04
C ILE A 344 33.55 2.81 12.44
N THR A 345 32.39 2.28 12.09
CA THR A 345 32.26 0.93 11.50
C THR A 345 32.22 1.01 9.98
N VAL A 346 31.49 1.99 9.44
CA VAL A 346 31.42 2.28 8.01
C VAL A 346 31.73 3.75 7.80
N PRO A 347 32.91 4.12 7.26
CA PRO A 347 33.20 5.49 6.88
C PRO A 347 32.36 5.88 5.66
N ALA A 348 32.07 7.18 5.53
CA ALA A 348 31.32 7.66 4.38
C ALA A 348 32.19 7.56 3.11
N SER A 349 31.68 6.85 2.10
CA SER A 349 32.31 6.59 0.80
C SER A 349 31.36 6.95 -0.34
N GLY A 350 31.83 6.87 -1.59
CA GLY A 350 30.99 7.05 -2.77
C GLY A 350 29.78 6.12 -2.83
N ASP A 351 29.87 4.93 -2.23
CA ASP A 351 28.77 3.94 -2.19
C ASP A 351 27.68 4.32 -1.17
N THR A 352 28.03 5.11 -0.14
CA THR A 352 27.08 5.66 0.85
C THR A 352 26.39 6.96 0.37
N LEU A 353 26.76 7.47 -0.80
CA LEU A 353 26.23 8.71 -1.36
C LEU A 353 24.83 8.52 -1.95
N SER A 354 23.81 8.94 -1.22
CA SER A 354 22.44 8.99 -1.73
C SER A 354 22.16 10.32 -2.45
N VAL A 355 21.71 10.24 -3.71
CA VAL A 355 21.36 11.41 -4.52
C VAL A 355 19.86 11.67 -4.45
N GLN A 356 19.43 12.69 -3.72
CA GLN A 356 18.03 13.10 -3.69
C GLN A 356 17.71 13.94 -4.94
N ARG A 357 17.14 13.27 -5.96
CA ARG A 357 16.63 13.92 -7.16
C ARG A 357 15.21 14.45 -6.88
N PRO A 358 14.96 15.78 -6.93
CA PRO A 358 13.66 16.36 -6.62
C PRO A 358 12.59 16.14 -7.71
N TRP A 359 12.77 15.18 -8.61
CA TRP A 359 11.94 14.97 -9.80
C TRP A 359 10.46 14.78 -9.47
N LEU A 360 10.11 14.14 -8.35
CA LEU A 360 8.73 13.99 -7.88
C LEU A 360 8.09 15.35 -7.52
N LYS A 361 8.85 16.26 -6.89
CA LYS A 361 8.38 17.61 -6.54
C LYS A 361 8.19 18.46 -7.80
N ILE A 362 9.16 18.40 -8.71
CA ILE A 362 9.11 19.08 -10.01
C ILE A 362 7.92 18.58 -10.84
N ALA A 363 7.72 17.26 -10.91
CA ALA A 363 6.60 16.64 -11.62
C ALA A 363 5.25 17.00 -11.00
N ALA A 364 5.13 17.04 -9.67
CA ALA A 364 3.92 17.48 -9.00
C ALA A 364 3.58 18.95 -9.30
N LEU A 365 4.58 19.84 -9.28
CA LEU A 365 4.38 21.26 -9.62
C LEU A 365 4.04 21.44 -11.11
N ALA A 366 4.71 20.73 -12.00
CA ALA A 366 4.38 20.71 -13.43
C ALA A 366 2.94 20.24 -13.68
N ALA A 367 2.50 19.15 -13.04
CA ALA A 367 1.13 18.65 -13.14
C ALA A 367 0.11 19.66 -12.59
N PHE A 368 0.39 20.32 -11.46
CA PHE A 368 -0.46 21.35 -10.89
C PHE A 368 -0.63 22.55 -11.84
N CYS A 369 0.47 23.09 -12.36
CA CYS A 369 0.42 24.19 -13.33
C CYS A 369 -0.25 23.78 -14.65
N GLY A 370 -0.10 22.52 -15.09
CA GLY A 370 -0.83 21.96 -16.23
C GLY A 370 -2.34 21.91 -16.02
N MET A 371 -2.81 21.46 -14.85
CA MET A 371 -4.23 21.46 -14.48
C MET A 371 -4.80 22.88 -14.40
N LEU A 372 -4.03 23.84 -13.88
CA LEU A 372 -4.43 25.25 -13.85
C LEU A 372 -4.57 25.84 -15.27
N GLY A 373 -3.63 25.53 -16.16
CA GLY A 373 -3.70 25.91 -17.58
C GLY A 373 -4.93 25.32 -18.29
N LEU A 374 -5.24 24.05 -18.03
CA LEU A 374 -6.45 23.39 -18.52
C LEU A 374 -7.73 24.07 -18.03
N ALA A 375 -7.81 24.40 -16.73
CA ALA A 375 -8.98 25.04 -16.13
C ALA A 375 -9.24 26.44 -16.70
N LEU A 376 -8.21 27.27 -16.85
CA LEU A 376 -8.31 28.60 -17.45
C LEU A 376 -8.78 28.53 -18.91
N ALA A 377 -8.22 27.62 -19.70
CA ALA A 377 -8.65 27.41 -21.09
C ALA A 377 -10.08 26.86 -21.18
N ALA A 378 -10.50 25.97 -20.26
CA ALA A 378 -11.87 25.48 -20.20
C ALA A 378 -12.88 26.61 -19.88
N ALA A 379 -12.55 27.49 -18.93
CA ALA A 379 -13.36 28.66 -18.62
C ALA A 379 -13.49 29.62 -19.83
N GLU A 380 -12.39 29.92 -20.52
CA GLU A 380 -12.38 30.75 -21.73
C GLU A 380 -13.24 30.17 -22.86
N VAL A 381 -13.17 28.84 -23.07
CA VAL A 381 -14.00 28.12 -24.04
C VAL A 381 -15.48 28.18 -23.67
N LEU A 382 -15.83 28.02 -22.39
CA LEU A 382 -17.22 28.07 -21.92
C LEU A 382 -17.81 29.47 -22.04
N VAL A 383 -17.10 30.52 -21.59
CA VAL A 383 -17.53 31.92 -21.72
C VAL A 383 -17.84 32.27 -23.18
N ARG A 384 -16.99 31.84 -24.13
CA ARG A 384 -17.21 32.09 -25.56
C ARG A 384 -18.42 31.36 -26.14
N GLU A 385 -18.82 30.20 -25.62
CA GLU A 385 -20.00 29.49 -26.13
C GLU A 385 -21.30 30.00 -25.48
N PHE A 386 -21.29 30.35 -24.18
CA PHE A 386 -22.47 30.90 -23.49
C PHE A 386 -22.90 32.29 -23.99
N VAL A 387 -21.98 33.08 -24.58
CA VAL A 387 -22.29 34.40 -25.17
C VAL A 387 -22.84 34.29 -26.60
N ASP A 388 -22.71 33.15 -27.27
CA ASP A 388 -23.12 32.97 -28.68
C ASP A 388 -24.61 32.59 -28.81
N GLY A 389 -25.49 33.61 -28.81
CA GLY A 389 -26.95 33.49 -28.89
C GLY A 389 -27.55 33.03 -30.23
N ARG A 390 -26.78 32.36 -31.10
CA ARG A 390 -27.21 31.90 -32.43
C ARG A 390 -27.79 30.49 -32.41
N LEU A 391 -28.82 30.26 -33.22
CA LEU A 391 -29.49 28.97 -33.36
C LEU A 391 -28.63 28.00 -34.18
N LYS A 392 -28.12 26.92 -33.56
CA LYS A 392 -27.20 25.96 -34.20
C LYS A 392 -27.81 24.56 -34.36
N THR A 393 -28.57 24.10 -33.36
CA THR A 393 -29.07 22.72 -33.29
C THR A 393 -30.60 22.64 -33.39
N ARG A 394 -31.13 21.42 -33.63
CA ARG A 394 -32.58 21.14 -33.57
C ARG A 394 -33.16 21.43 -32.17
N GLU A 395 -32.36 21.21 -31.13
CA GLU A 395 -32.69 21.51 -29.73
C GLU A 395 -32.85 23.02 -29.52
N ASP A 396 -31.92 23.84 -30.04
CA ASP A 396 -31.98 25.31 -29.94
C ASP A 396 -33.20 25.88 -30.67
N VAL A 397 -33.46 25.41 -31.90
CA VAL A 397 -34.60 25.88 -32.70
C VAL A 397 -35.92 25.55 -32.02
N THR A 398 -36.12 24.30 -31.56
CA THR A 398 -37.34 23.92 -30.82
C THR A 398 -37.49 24.75 -29.55
N ARG A 399 -36.40 24.92 -28.76
CA ARG A 399 -36.39 25.68 -27.50
C ARG A 399 -36.73 27.17 -27.67
N VAL A 400 -36.30 27.79 -28.77
CA VAL A 400 -36.48 29.23 -28.99
C VAL A 400 -37.77 29.56 -29.73
N THR A 401 -38.14 28.76 -30.72
CA THR A 401 -39.35 28.99 -31.55
C THR A 401 -40.62 28.42 -30.93
N GLY A 402 -40.50 27.37 -30.10
CA GLY A 402 -41.64 26.56 -29.65
C GLY A 402 -42.29 25.74 -30.78
N LEU A 403 -41.62 25.59 -31.92
CA LEU A 403 -42.11 24.85 -33.09
C LEU A 403 -41.38 23.51 -33.23
N PRO A 404 -42.05 22.43 -33.67
CA PRO A 404 -41.37 21.19 -34.02
C PRO A 404 -40.47 21.41 -35.25
N VAL A 405 -39.21 20.95 -35.17
CA VAL A 405 -38.32 20.93 -36.33
C VAL A 405 -38.71 19.77 -37.24
N LEU A 406 -39.35 20.07 -38.36
CA LEU A 406 -39.92 19.07 -39.29
C LEU A 406 -38.82 18.41 -40.15
N ALA A 407 -37.86 19.21 -40.62
CA ALA A 407 -36.79 18.74 -41.48
C ALA A 407 -35.54 19.62 -41.36
N ALA A 408 -34.40 19.09 -41.79
CA ALA A 408 -33.11 19.77 -41.75
C ALA A 408 -32.27 19.42 -42.99
N LEU A 409 -31.85 20.43 -43.74
CA LEU A 409 -31.00 20.35 -44.93
C LEU A 409 -29.52 20.54 -44.53
N GLY A 410 -28.62 19.73 -45.08
CA GLY A 410 -27.17 19.88 -44.89
C GLY A 410 -26.57 21.05 -45.68
N ASP A 411 -25.26 21.26 -45.62
CA ASP A 411 -24.58 22.20 -46.54
C ASP A 411 -24.51 21.57 -47.93
N LEU A 412 -25.33 22.08 -48.87
CA LEU A 412 -25.42 21.59 -50.25
C LEU A 412 -24.07 21.49 -50.96
N ARG A 413 -23.11 22.37 -50.64
CA ARG A 413 -21.75 22.34 -51.21
C ARG A 413 -20.96 21.09 -50.83
N LYS A 414 -21.43 20.32 -49.84
CA LYS A 414 -20.85 19.06 -49.35
C LYS A 414 -21.74 17.84 -49.66
N MET A 415 -22.91 18.05 -50.25
CA MET A 415 -23.85 16.99 -50.63
C MET A 415 -23.71 16.70 -52.13
N SER A 416 -23.52 15.43 -52.48
CA SER A 416 -23.61 14.94 -53.87
C SER A 416 -25.02 15.15 -54.43
N LEU A 417 -25.16 15.18 -55.75
CA LEU A 417 -26.44 15.47 -56.40
C LEU A 417 -27.53 14.46 -56.00
N ALA A 418 -27.23 13.16 -56.03
CA ALA A 418 -28.11 12.11 -55.51
C ALA A 418 -28.53 12.32 -54.03
N ALA A 419 -27.60 12.70 -53.14
CA ALA A 419 -27.91 12.96 -51.74
C ALA A 419 -28.83 14.19 -51.52
N ARG A 420 -28.85 15.13 -52.47
CA ARG A 420 -29.81 16.26 -52.47
C ARG A 420 -31.20 15.81 -52.91
N GLU A 421 -31.27 14.97 -53.95
CA GLU A 421 -32.54 14.41 -54.43
C GLU A 421 -33.19 13.48 -53.41
N ASP A 422 -32.42 12.56 -52.83
CA ASP A 422 -32.86 11.69 -51.73
C ASP A 422 -33.41 12.49 -50.54
N TRP A 423 -32.70 13.57 -50.18
CA TRP A 423 -33.13 14.47 -49.12
C TRP A 423 -34.43 15.18 -49.48
N ALA A 424 -34.54 15.69 -50.71
CA ALA A 424 -35.70 16.44 -51.18
C ALA A 424 -36.95 15.56 -51.24
N PHE A 425 -36.83 14.35 -51.78
CA PHE A 425 -37.90 13.36 -51.82
C PHE A 425 -38.35 12.93 -50.41
N ARG A 426 -37.42 12.54 -49.54
CA ARG A 426 -37.73 12.16 -48.14
C ARG A 426 -38.38 13.30 -47.37
N THR A 427 -37.90 14.53 -47.56
CA THR A 427 -38.43 15.73 -46.90
C THR A 427 -39.82 16.09 -47.43
N TRP A 428 -40.04 15.98 -48.75
CA TRP A 428 -41.36 16.18 -49.35
C TRP A 428 -42.39 15.22 -48.76
N ILE A 429 -42.12 13.91 -48.75
CA ILE A 429 -43.04 12.89 -48.19
C ILE A 429 -43.33 13.17 -46.71
N ALA A 430 -42.31 13.51 -45.91
CA ALA A 430 -42.48 13.81 -44.48
C ALA A 430 -43.25 15.12 -44.19
N LEU A 431 -43.25 16.07 -45.13
CA LEU A 431 -44.01 17.32 -45.04
C LEU A 431 -45.43 17.21 -45.60
N GLN A 432 -45.63 16.41 -46.65
CA GLN A 432 -46.93 16.23 -47.31
C GLN A 432 -48.01 15.78 -46.32
N ASP A 433 -47.70 14.77 -45.49
CA ASP A 433 -48.57 14.23 -44.44
C ASP A 433 -48.98 15.28 -43.38
N ARG A 434 -48.14 16.30 -43.16
CA ARG A 434 -48.36 17.37 -42.16
C ARG A 434 -48.96 18.66 -42.73
N LEU A 435 -49.00 18.81 -44.05
CA LEU A 435 -49.44 20.03 -44.74
C LEU A 435 -50.73 19.83 -45.54
N ALA A 436 -51.09 18.60 -45.89
CA ALA A 436 -52.33 18.28 -46.60
C ALA A 436 -53.54 18.33 -45.64
N PHE A 437 -54.58 19.06 -46.03
CA PHE A 437 -55.84 19.17 -45.26
C PHE A 437 -56.89 18.12 -45.67
N SER A 438 -56.74 17.54 -46.87
CA SER A 438 -57.58 16.49 -47.44
C SER A 438 -56.83 15.87 -48.63
N PRO A 439 -56.94 14.55 -48.90
CA PRO A 439 -56.21 13.89 -49.99
C PRO A 439 -56.56 14.41 -51.40
N ASN A 440 -57.72 15.05 -51.58
CA ASN A 440 -58.19 15.53 -52.89
C ASN A 440 -58.09 17.06 -53.06
N HIS A 441 -57.41 17.77 -52.15
CA HIS A 441 -57.39 19.24 -52.11
C HIS A 441 -55.96 19.78 -52.21
N GLY A 442 -55.78 20.90 -52.93
CA GLY A 442 -54.46 21.46 -53.19
C GLY A 442 -53.66 21.80 -51.92
N LEU A 443 -52.40 21.34 -51.85
CA LEU A 443 -51.48 21.66 -50.76
C LEU A 443 -50.94 23.08 -50.99
N ILE A 444 -51.19 23.99 -50.04
CA ILE A 444 -50.68 25.38 -50.09
C ILE A 444 -49.78 25.61 -48.89
N CYS A 445 -48.55 26.07 -49.12
CA CYS A 445 -47.58 26.33 -48.06
C CYS A 445 -46.74 27.59 -48.34
N GLY A 446 -46.71 28.51 -47.38
CA GLY A 446 -45.75 29.62 -47.35
C GLY A 446 -44.44 29.20 -46.67
N ILE A 447 -43.30 29.67 -47.18
CA ILE A 447 -42.00 29.52 -46.54
C ILE A 447 -41.42 30.91 -46.28
N THR A 448 -41.23 31.26 -45.00
CA THR A 448 -40.58 32.51 -44.56
C THR A 448 -39.36 32.22 -43.70
N SER A 449 -38.59 33.25 -43.37
CA SER A 449 -37.36 33.16 -42.58
C SER A 449 -37.08 34.45 -41.83
N SER A 450 -36.10 34.43 -40.93
CA SER A 450 -35.69 35.60 -40.18
C SER A 450 -35.07 36.70 -41.05
N ARG A 451 -34.09 36.29 -41.86
CA ARG A 451 -33.16 37.17 -42.57
C ARG A 451 -33.14 36.84 -44.07
N PRO A 452 -32.80 37.81 -44.93
CA PRO A 452 -32.46 37.52 -46.33
C PRO A 452 -31.30 36.52 -46.41
N GLY A 453 -31.41 35.53 -47.30
CA GLY A 453 -30.34 34.55 -47.53
C GLY A 453 -30.37 33.29 -46.67
N ASP A 454 -31.34 33.15 -45.74
CA ASP A 454 -31.51 31.93 -44.92
C ASP A 454 -31.77 30.65 -45.76
N GLY A 455 -32.10 30.79 -47.06
CA GLY A 455 -32.15 29.71 -48.06
C GLY A 455 -33.54 29.28 -48.53
N ARG A 456 -34.56 30.14 -48.43
CA ARG A 456 -35.95 29.80 -48.77
C ARG A 456 -36.12 29.37 -50.22
N SER A 457 -35.57 30.12 -51.19
CA SER A 457 -35.65 29.79 -52.61
C SER A 457 -35.06 28.41 -52.92
N THR A 458 -34.01 28.03 -52.19
CA THR A 458 -33.39 26.69 -52.27
C THR A 458 -34.31 25.59 -51.74
N TRP A 459 -35.01 25.84 -50.63
CA TRP A 459 -36.02 24.93 -50.09
C TRP A 459 -37.24 24.80 -51.02
N VAL A 460 -37.73 25.92 -51.56
CA VAL A 460 -38.84 25.94 -52.52
C VAL A 460 -38.48 25.15 -53.78
N GLY A 461 -37.29 25.38 -54.37
CA GLY A 461 -36.83 24.65 -55.56
C GLY A 461 -36.74 23.13 -55.33
N LEU A 462 -36.05 22.70 -54.25
CA LEU A 462 -35.90 21.28 -53.92
C LEU A 462 -37.26 20.59 -53.66
N LEU A 463 -38.17 21.24 -52.93
CA LEU A 463 -39.51 20.69 -52.67
C LEU A 463 -40.39 20.68 -53.92
N ALA A 464 -40.31 21.71 -54.77
CA ALA A 464 -41.01 21.77 -56.05
C ALA A 464 -40.54 20.65 -56.99
N GLY A 465 -39.23 20.43 -57.10
CA GLY A 465 -38.65 19.35 -57.88
C GLY A 465 -39.09 17.96 -57.37
N ALA A 466 -39.10 17.76 -56.06
CA ALA A 466 -39.59 16.52 -55.44
C ALA A 466 -41.09 16.29 -55.68
N ALA A 467 -41.93 17.31 -55.45
CA ALA A 467 -43.37 17.23 -55.69
C ALA A 467 -43.69 16.92 -57.17
N ARG A 468 -42.99 17.57 -58.10
CA ARG A 468 -43.10 17.30 -59.54
C ARG A 468 -42.75 15.85 -59.89
N LYS A 469 -41.64 15.30 -59.34
CA LYS A 469 -41.28 13.88 -59.51
C LYS A 469 -42.30 12.91 -58.90
N CYS A 470 -43.11 13.36 -57.93
CA CYS A 470 -44.21 12.59 -57.34
C CYS A 470 -45.54 12.71 -58.12
N GLY A 471 -45.56 13.38 -59.29
CA GLY A 471 -46.75 13.53 -60.14
C GLY A 471 -47.69 14.69 -59.76
N PHE A 472 -47.31 15.56 -58.81
CA PHE A 472 -48.10 16.75 -58.49
C PHE A 472 -47.90 17.87 -59.51
N ARG A 473 -48.96 18.66 -59.72
CA ARG A 473 -48.90 19.92 -60.47
C ARG A 473 -48.43 21.03 -59.53
N VAL A 474 -47.26 21.59 -59.78
CA VAL A 474 -46.59 22.51 -58.86
C VAL A 474 -46.71 23.96 -59.36
N LEU A 475 -47.10 24.86 -58.47
CA LEU A 475 -47.12 26.29 -58.67
C LEU A 475 -46.18 26.95 -57.66
N THR A 476 -45.01 27.41 -58.11
CA THR A 476 -44.06 28.15 -57.26
C THR A 476 -44.30 29.65 -57.40
N ILE A 477 -44.43 30.34 -56.27
CA ILE A 477 -44.69 31.78 -56.22
C ILE A 477 -43.57 32.43 -55.40
N ALA A 478 -42.61 33.11 -56.03
CA ALA A 478 -41.40 33.57 -55.34
C ALA A 478 -40.87 34.93 -55.80
N THR A 479 -40.20 35.67 -54.91
CA THR A 479 -39.69 37.04 -55.19
C THR A 479 -38.56 37.12 -56.22
N LYS A 480 -37.97 35.98 -56.60
CA LYS A 480 -37.00 35.81 -57.69
C LYS A 480 -37.27 34.45 -58.37
N PRO A 481 -36.92 34.28 -59.66
CA PRO A 481 -36.93 32.95 -60.28
C PRO A 481 -35.99 32.00 -59.51
N THR A 482 -36.46 30.79 -59.20
CA THR A 482 -35.61 29.75 -58.60
C THR A 482 -34.52 29.33 -59.59
N ALA A 483 -33.29 29.12 -59.09
CA ALA A 483 -32.12 28.82 -59.92
C ALA A 483 -32.28 27.58 -60.82
N ASP A 484 -33.14 26.63 -60.47
CA ASP A 484 -33.42 25.44 -61.29
C ASP A 484 -34.12 25.79 -62.63
N ALA A 485 -34.78 26.94 -62.75
CA ALA A 485 -35.35 27.41 -64.02
C ALA A 485 -34.25 27.91 -64.98
N THR A 486 -33.20 28.56 -64.45
CA THR A 486 -32.02 28.95 -65.23
C THR A 486 -31.09 27.77 -65.51
N VAL A 487 -30.92 26.86 -64.54
CA VAL A 487 -30.10 25.65 -64.71
C VAL A 487 -30.75 24.71 -65.71
N SER A 488 -32.06 24.46 -65.68
CA SER A 488 -32.71 23.59 -66.70
C SER A 488 -32.77 24.20 -68.09
N ALA A 489 -32.73 25.53 -68.24
CA ALA A 489 -32.56 26.18 -69.55
C ALA A 489 -31.10 26.04 -70.06
N GLN A 490 -30.13 26.20 -69.16
CA GLN A 490 -28.72 26.09 -69.49
C GLN A 490 -28.27 24.64 -69.70
N GLU A 491 -28.77 23.66 -68.93
CA GLU A 491 -28.59 22.22 -69.13
C GLU A 491 -29.27 21.74 -70.41
N ARG A 492 -30.40 22.33 -70.83
CA ARG A 492 -30.98 22.06 -72.16
C ARG A 492 -30.13 22.65 -73.29
N ALA A 493 -29.52 23.81 -73.09
CA ALA A 493 -28.60 24.41 -74.06
C ALA A 493 -27.28 23.61 -74.15
N GLU A 494 -26.73 23.19 -73.00
CA GLU A 494 -25.50 22.39 -72.89
C GLU A 494 -25.72 20.94 -73.38
N ALA A 495 -26.90 20.34 -73.13
CA ALA A 495 -27.28 19.06 -73.71
C ALA A 495 -27.52 19.14 -75.22
N ALA A 496 -28.17 20.20 -75.72
CA ALA A 496 -28.32 20.41 -77.16
C ALA A 496 -26.98 20.67 -77.86
N SER A 497 -26.03 21.36 -77.22
CA SER A 497 -24.66 21.48 -77.75
C SER A 497 -23.88 20.17 -77.66
N ALA A 498 -24.07 19.37 -76.61
CA ALA A 498 -23.42 18.07 -76.48
C ALA A 498 -23.97 17.03 -77.47
N GLU A 499 -25.28 17.06 -77.77
CA GLU A 499 -25.88 16.26 -78.84
C GLU A 499 -25.40 16.74 -80.22
N ALA A 500 -25.24 18.06 -80.43
CA ALA A 500 -24.66 18.59 -81.67
C ALA A 500 -23.18 18.21 -81.87
N GLU A 501 -22.35 18.27 -80.82
CA GLU A 501 -20.95 17.81 -80.88
C GLU A 501 -20.84 16.28 -81.02
N ALA A 502 -21.71 15.51 -80.36
CA ALA A 502 -21.77 14.05 -80.52
C ALA A 502 -22.21 13.64 -81.94
N HIS A 503 -23.15 14.36 -82.56
CA HIS A 503 -23.55 14.09 -83.94
C HIS A 503 -22.47 14.48 -84.96
N ALA A 504 -21.72 15.56 -84.69
CA ALA A 504 -20.56 15.96 -85.49
C ALA A 504 -19.38 14.97 -85.38
N ALA A 505 -19.11 14.43 -84.19
CA ALA A 505 -18.07 13.42 -83.99
C ALA A 505 -18.43 12.06 -84.63
N ALA A 506 -19.72 11.68 -84.64
CA ALA A 506 -20.19 10.42 -85.22
C ALA A 506 -20.12 10.35 -86.75
N THR A 507 -19.98 11.48 -87.45
CA THR A 507 -19.90 11.55 -88.93
C THR A 507 -18.46 11.53 -89.48
N HIS A 508 -17.43 11.39 -88.65
CA HIS A 508 -16.03 11.44 -89.09
C HIS A 508 -15.13 10.28 -88.60
N SER A 509 -15.71 9.12 -88.26
CA SER A 509 -14.94 7.94 -87.81
C SER A 509 -15.54 6.62 -88.34
N ALA A 510 -15.86 6.58 -89.64
CA ALA A 510 -16.37 5.40 -90.33
C ALA A 510 -15.53 5.03 -91.57
N GLU A 511 -14.20 5.11 -91.44
CA GLU A 511 -13.28 4.51 -92.42
C GLU A 511 -11.96 4.08 -91.75
N ILE A 512 -11.34 3.02 -92.30
CA ILE A 512 -10.07 2.38 -91.90
C ILE A 512 -10.13 1.45 -90.66
N ASN A 513 -10.30 0.15 -90.96
CA ASN A 513 -10.06 -0.99 -90.07
C ASN A 513 -8.55 -1.18 -89.76
N GLY A 514 -8.21 -1.81 -88.61
CA GLY A 514 -6.84 -2.22 -88.31
C GLY A 514 -6.66 -3.09 -87.05
N HIS A 515 -6.78 -4.40 -87.21
CA HIS A 515 -6.66 -5.48 -86.21
C HIS A 515 -5.69 -5.36 -85.00
N ALA A 516 -6.23 -5.73 -83.82
CA ALA A 516 -5.74 -6.75 -82.85
C ALA A 516 -4.43 -6.45 -82.06
N VAL A 517 -4.09 -7.06 -80.89
CA VAL A 517 -4.37 -8.37 -80.25
C VAL A 517 -4.28 -8.22 -78.70
N ASN A 518 -4.97 -9.08 -77.91
CA ASN A 518 -4.82 -9.48 -76.46
C ASN A 518 -4.10 -8.57 -75.41
N GLY A 519 -4.46 -8.52 -74.13
CA GLY A 519 -5.48 -9.25 -73.33
C GLY A 519 -4.98 -9.53 -71.89
N ALA A 520 -5.90 -9.65 -70.90
CA ALA A 520 -5.68 -10.09 -69.50
C ALA A 520 -4.75 -9.22 -68.59
N ALA A 521 -4.79 -9.25 -67.25
CA ALA A 521 -5.80 -9.59 -66.22
C ALA A 521 -5.26 -9.17 -64.82
N ALA A 522 -6.10 -9.21 -63.77
CA ALA A 522 -5.77 -9.15 -62.31
C ALA A 522 -5.07 -7.84 -61.80
N ALA A 523 -5.42 -7.16 -60.70
CA ALA A 523 -6.00 -7.46 -59.37
C ALA A 523 -4.96 -7.43 -58.22
N THR A 524 -5.32 -6.69 -57.15
CA THR A 524 -4.90 -6.81 -55.72
C THR A 524 -3.61 -6.15 -55.19
N ALA A 525 -3.75 -5.54 -54.00
CA ALA A 525 -2.77 -5.25 -52.92
C ALA A 525 -1.58 -4.29 -53.23
N THR A 526 -1.32 -3.20 -52.48
CA THR A 526 -1.08 -2.97 -51.03
C THR A 526 0.37 -3.26 -50.57
N ALA A 527 1.21 -2.21 -50.46
CA ALA A 527 2.33 -1.95 -49.51
C ALA A 527 3.18 -0.78 -50.07
N THR A 528 3.55 0.31 -49.38
CA THR A 528 4.29 0.53 -48.12
C THR A 528 5.83 0.41 -48.23
N ALA A 529 6.53 1.53 -48.52
CA ALA A 529 7.87 1.94 -48.06
C ALA A 529 8.21 3.33 -48.68
N THR A 530 8.61 4.42 -47.98
CA THR A 530 9.79 4.72 -47.10
C THR A 530 11.00 5.28 -47.89
N ALA A 531 11.63 6.34 -47.34
CA ALA A 531 12.78 7.16 -47.80
C ALA A 531 12.38 8.44 -48.58
N THR A 532 12.56 9.70 -48.12
CA THR A 532 13.71 10.42 -47.52
C THR A 532 14.80 10.83 -48.51
N ALA A 533 14.81 12.10 -48.96
CA ALA A 533 16.00 12.98 -49.07
C ALA A 533 15.70 14.37 -49.70
N THR A 534 16.29 15.42 -49.10
CA THR A 534 16.74 16.74 -49.63
C THR A 534 16.26 17.23 -51.03
N ALA A 535 15.57 18.38 -51.20
CA ALA A 535 15.85 19.79 -50.85
C ALA A 535 16.53 20.62 -51.96
N ALA A 536 15.90 21.73 -52.40
CA ALA A 536 16.57 23.01 -52.74
C ALA A 536 15.59 24.16 -53.11
N THR A 537 15.91 25.37 -52.62
CA THR A 537 15.60 26.72 -53.16
C THR A 537 14.19 27.33 -52.99
N ALA A 538 14.19 28.59 -52.54
CA ALA A 538 13.05 29.43 -52.13
C ALA A 538 12.94 30.69 -53.05
N PRO A 539 12.36 31.84 -52.65
CA PRO A 539 11.15 32.14 -51.85
C PRO A 539 10.17 33.09 -52.61
N ARG A 540 9.00 33.42 -52.03
CA ARG A 540 8.33 34.71 -52.29
C ARG A 540 7.53 35.23 -51.08
N MET A 541 7.67 36.52 -50.79
CA MET A 541 7.06 37.24 -49.66
C MET A 541 5.61 37.67 -49.90
N GLU A 542 4.93 37.96 -48.78
CA GLU A 542 4.03 39.09 -48.44
C GLU A 542 3.64 40.09 -49.57
N ASN A 543 2.49 40.78 -49.56
CA ASN A 543 1.86 41.44 -48.40
C ASN A 543 0.38 41.86 -48.65
N THR A 544 -0.26 42.46 -47.62
CA THR A 544 -1.42 43.39 -47.56
C THR A 544 -2.01 44.01 -48.85
N GLY A 545 -3.25 44.50 -48.94
CA GLY A 545 -4.35 44.65 -47.96
C GLY A 545 -5.25 45.90 -48.22
N ARG A 546 -6.51 45.88 -47.74
CA ARG A 546 -7.49 46.99 -47.56
C ARG A 546 -8.09 47.79 -48.75
N ASN A 547 -9.43 47.83 -48.74
CA ASN A 547 -10.36 48.97 -48.92
C ASN A 547 -9.98 50.21 -49.75
N LEU A 548 -10.88 50.58 -50.67
CA LEU A 548 -11.62 51.87 -50.65
C LEU A 548 -12.82 51.81 -51.62
N GLY A 549 -13.78 52.75 -51.49
CA GLY A 549 -14.99 52.78 -52.32
C GLY A 549 -15.25 54.14 -52.95
N ALA A 550 -16.20 54.14 -53.89
CA ALA A 550 -16.92 55.28 -54.49
C ALA A 550 -16.09 56.42 -55.15
N ILE A 551 -16.25 56.58 -56.46
CA ILE A 551 -16.29 57.86 -57.21
C ILE A 551 -17.02 57.60 -58.55
N LEU A 552 -17.92 58.50 -58.94
CA LEU A 552 -18.55 58.57 -60.28
C LEU A 552 -17.73 59.49 -61.20
N PRO A 553 -17.78 59.33 -62.53
CA PRO A 553 -18.53 60.33 -63.30
C PRO A 553 -19.36 59.79 -64.48
N ARG A 554 -20.07 60.72 -65.13
CA ARG A 554 -21.07 60.56 -66.20
C ARG A 554 -20.47 60.35 -67.61
N GLY A 555 -21.28 59.76 -68.49
CA GLY A 555 -21.61 60.36 -69.80
C GLY A 555 -20.98 59.75 -71.05
N GLY A 556 -21.82 59.29 -71.98
CA GLY A 556 -21.44 58.84 -73.34
C GLY A 556 -22.56 58.02 -73.98
N GLU A 557 -23.18 58.55 -75.05
CA GLU A 557 -24.27 57.92 -75.80
C GLU A 557 -23.77 57.13 -77.03
N MET A 558 -24.67 56.29 -77.58
CA MET A 558 -24.63 55.66 -78.92
C MET A 558 -23.57 54.55 -79.15
N ASP A 559 -23.82 53.49 -79.92
CA ASP A 559 -25.01 53.17 -80.74
C ASP A 559 -25.36 51.67 -80.76
N THR A 560 -26.53 51.39 -81.31
CA THR A 560 -27.27 50.14 -81.43
C THR A 560 -26.61 49.04 -82.26
N LEU A 561 -26.67 47.78 -81.77
CA LEU A 561 -26.91 46.60 -82.62
C LEU A 561 -27.77 45.56 -81.87
N ARG A 562 -28.55 44.79 -82.64
CA ARG A 562 -29.69 43.99 -82.15
C ARG A 562 -29.30 42.74 -81.36
N GLY A 563 -30.06 42.48 -80.29
CA GLY A 563 -30.07 41.22 -79.52
C GLY A 563 -31.41 41.02 -78.80
N VAL A 564 -32.52 41.08 -79.54
CA VAL A 564 -33.89 40.93 -78.99
C VAL A 564 -34.30 39.46 -79.01
N SER A 565 -34.34 38.79 -77.85
CA SER A 565 -35.32 37.73 -77.50
C SER A 565 -34.98 37.03 -76.16
N ALA A 566 -35.60 37.45 -75.06
CA ALA A 566 -35.84 36.64 -73.84
C ALA A 566 -36.64 37.45 -72.80
N ASP A 567 -36.09 38.59 -72.37
CA ASP A 567 -36.57 39.31 -71.19
C ASP A 567 -37.92 40.03 -71.40
N SER A 568 -38.25 40.42 -72.63
CA SER A 568 -39.50 41.14 -72.93
C SER A 568 -40.75 40.25 -72.86
N GLU A 569 -40.68 38.99 -73.33
CA GLU A 569 -41.80 38.04 -73.23
C GLU A 569 -42.05 37.60 -71.77
N PHE A 570 -40.97 37.36 -71.01
CA PHE A 570 -41.08 36.99 -69.60
C PHE A 570 -41.61 38.15 -68.74
N THR A 571 -41.24 39.39 -69.06
CA THR A 571 -41.77 40.59 -68.38
C THR A 571 -43.22 40.89 -68.79
N ALA A 572 -43.65 40.52 -70.01
CA ALA A 572 -45.03 40.71 -70.45
C ALA A 572 -46.03 39.76 -69.78
N MET A 573 -45.68 38.49 -69.53
CA MET A 573 -46.58 37.55 -68.82
C MET A 573 -46.72 37.85 -67.32
N THR A 574 -45.72 38.48 -66.71
CA THR A 574 -45.62 38.60 -65.24
C THR A 574 -46.46 39.74 -64.65
N ALA A 575 -46.94 40.66 -65.49
CA ALA A 575 -47.99 41.60 -65.14
C ALA A 575 -49.43 41.04 -65.31
N SER A 576 -49.62 39.83 -65.86
CA SER A 576 -50.95 39.27 -66.18
C SER A 576 -51.40 38.12 -65.25
N ALA A 577 -50.46 37.31 -64.74
CA ALA A 577 -50.78 36.04 -64.07
C ALA A 577 -51.70 36.11 -62.83
N LEU A 578 -51.73 37.23 -62.10
CA LEU A 578 -52.66 37.46 -60.98
C LEU A 578 -54.02 38.03 -61.42
N PHE A 579 -54.11 38.61 -62.61
CA PHE A 579 -55.31 39.22 -63.17
C PHE A 579 -56.17 38.22 -63.95
N THR A 580 -55.56 37.17 -64.50
CA THR A 580 -56.24 36.05 -65.19
C THR A 580 -55.87 34.68 -64.58
N PRO A 581 -56.32 34.35 -63.35
CA PRO A 581 -56.01 33.06 -62.70
C PRO A 581 -56.39 31.83 -63.56
N ALA A 582 -57.39 31.96 -64.44
CA ALA A 582 -57.80 30.93 -65.38
C ALA A 582 -56.72 30.56 -66.42
N GLN A 583 -55.92 31.51 -66.91
CA GLN A 583 -54.84 31.23 -67.88
C GLN A 583 -53.69 30.44 -67.23
N VAL A 584 -53.40 30.73 -65.95
CA VAL A 584 -52.46 29.93 -65.15
C VAL A 584 -52.99 28.51 -64.95
N THR A 585 -54.30 28.36 -64.69
CA THR A 585 -54.95 27.05 -64.59
C THR A 585 -54.88 26.29 -65.92
N GLU A 586 -55.21 26.91 -67.05
CA GLU A 586 -55.12 26.32 -68.39
C GLU A 586 -53.69 25.82 -68.69
N LYS A 587 -52.67 26.64 -68.37
CA LYS A 587 -51.25 26.28 -68.51
C LYS A 587 -50.77 25.18 -67.55
N LEU A 588 -51.49 24.90 -66.45
CA LEU A 588 -51.24 23.76 -65.55
C LEU A 588 -52.00 22.48 -65.93
N MET A 589 -53.02 22.60 -66.79
CA MET A 589 -53.97 21.53 -67.13
C MET A 589 -53.79 20.98 -68.55
N GLY A 590 -52.96 21.60 -69.38
CA GLY A 590 -52.77 21.24 -70.79
C GLY A 590 -52.08 19.88 -71.01
N PRO A 591 -52.32 19.20 -72.16
CA PRO A 591 -51.76 17.88 -72.43
C PRO A 591 -50.24 17.86 -72.66
N GLU A 592 -49.62 18.99 -73.03
CA GLU A 592 -48.16 19.13 -73.23
C GLU A 592 -47.48 20.11 -72.23
N SER A 593 -48.17 20.53 -71.16
CA SER A 593 -47.61 21.54 -70.23
C SER A 593 -46.61 20.96 -69.24
N ASP A 594 -45.50 21.69 -68.97
CA ASP A 594 -44.63 21.41 -67.82
C ASP A 594 -45.47 21.46 -66.53
N PRO A 595 -45.51 20.39 -65.71
CA PRO A 595 -46.25 20.37 -64.46
C PRO A 595 -45.67 21.30 -63.38
N LEU A 596 -44.68 22.15 -63.68
CA LEU A 596 -44.21 23.25 -62.85
C LEU A 596 -44.44 24.61 -63.53
N VAL A 597 -45.27 25.46 -62.92
CA VAL A 597 -45.42 26.88 -63.30
C VAL A 597 -44.81 27.77 -62.22
N HIS A 598 -43.98 28.74 -62.63
CA HIS A 598 -43.32 29.67 -61.74
C HIS A 598 -43.88 31.10 -61.92
N ILE A 599 -44.45 31.68 -60.87
CA ILE A 599 -44.94 33.07 -60.84
C ILE A 599 -43.98 33.90 -59.98
N PRO A 600 -43.36 34.97 -60.51
CA PRO A 600 -42.62 35.89 -59.67
C PRO A 600 -43.59 36.75 -58.84
N LEU A 601 -43.30 36.90 -57.55
CA LEU A 601 -43.97 37.90 -56.72
C LEU A 601 -43.46 39.29 -57.14
N PRO A 602 -44.34 40.20 -57.60
CA PRO A 602 -43.91 41.54 -57.96
C PRO A 602 -43.50 42.33 -56.71
N GLY A 603 -42.52 43.22 -56.84
CA GLY A 603 -42.01 44.09 -55.78
C GLY A 603 -42.97 45.24 -55.42
N TRP A 604 -44.23 44.90 -55.14
CA TRP A 604 -45.34 45.82 -54.98
C TRP A 604 -45.64 46.16 -53.53
N THR A 605 -46.20 47.35 -53.32
CA THR A 605 -46.93 47.70 -52.09
C THR A 605 -48.28 46.96 -52.04
N TRP A 606 -48.53 46.25 -50.93
CA TRP A 606 -49.68 45.34 -50.76
C TRP A 606 -50.91 46.08 -50.19
N ASN A 607 -51.59 46.84 -51.04
CA ASN A 607 -52.84 47.53 -50.70
C ASN A 607 -54.03 46.56 -50.48
N LEU A 608 -55.19 47.08 -50.05
CA LEU A 608 -56.38 46.26 -49.75
C LEU A 608 -56.93 45.53 -51.00
N GLU A 609 -56.90 46.17 -52.16
CA GLU A 609 -57.41 45.62 -53.41
C GLU A 609 -56.55 44.44 -53.90
N ARG A 610 -55.22 44.59 -53.89
CA ARG A 610 -54.27 43.52 -54.21
C ARG A 610 -54.35 42.34 -53.25
N ARG A 611 -54.67 42.57 -51.96
CA ARG A 611 -54.95 41.50 -51.01
C ARG A 611 -56.21 40.71 -51.37
N LYS A 612 -57.29 41.38 -51.83
CA LYS A 612 -58.49 40.70 -52.35
C LYS A 612 -58.18 39.92 -53.63
N GLN A 613 -57.37 40.46 -54.54
CA GLN A 613 -56.93 39.78 -55.78
C GLN A 613 -56.09 38.52 -55.46
N TRP A 614 -55.14 38.63 -54.53
CA TRP A 614 -54.33 37.50 -54.02
C TRP A 614 -55.19 36.38 -53.42
N GLN A 615 -56.13 36.75 -52.53
CA GLN A 615 -57.12 35.81 -52.00
C GLN A 615 -57.98 35.17 -53.11
N GLY A 616 -58.39 35.95 -54.12
CA GLY A 616 -59.13 35.48 -55.29
C GLY A 616 -58.36 34.44 -56.09
N ALA A 617 -57.13 34.73 -56.47
CA ALA A 617 -56.25 33.84 -57.22
C ALA A 617 -55.98 32.52 -56.46
N LEU A 618 -55.62 32.61 -55.17
CA LEU A 618 -55.45 31.42 -54.33
C LEU A 618 -56.74 30.57 -54.23
N ASN A 619 -57.91 31.21 -54.09
CA ASN A 619 -59.20 30.50 -54.03
C ASN A 619 -59.58 29.81 -55.36
N VAL A 620 -59.08 30.30 -56.51
CA VAL A 620 -59.22 29.62 -57.81
C VAL A 620 -58.25 28.45 -57.90
N TRP A 621 -56.95 28.68 -57.72
CA TRP A 621 -55.93 27.64 -57.90
C TRP A 621 -56.07 26.48 -56.90
N ARG A 622 -56.54 26.73 -55.67
CA ARG A 622 -56.81 25.69 -54.67
C ARG A 622 -57.84 24.65 -55.11
N LYS A 623 -58.69 24.95 -56.11
CA LYS A 623 -59.69 24.02 -56.66
C LYS A 623 -59.13 23.04 -57.69
N ILE A 624 -57.86 23.20 -58.09
CA ILE A 624 -57.20 22.29 -59.03
C ILE A 624 -56.85 21.00 -58.27
N GLU A 625 -57.28 19.85 -58.79
CA GLU A 625 -56.93 18.55 -58.23
C GLU A 625 -55.41 18.28 -58.34
N ASN A 626 -54.83 17.70 -57.30
CA ASN A 626 -53.40 17.35 -57.20
C ASN A 626 -52.44 18.54 -57.43
N VAL A 627 -52.83 19.75 -57.03
CA VAL A 627 -51.97 20.94 -57.08
C VAL A 627 -51.16 21.15 -55.78
N VAL A 628 -49.94 21.66 -55.93
CA VAL A 628 -49.02 22.04 -54.85
C VAL A 628 -48.59 23.48 -55.07
N ILE A 629 -49.00 24.40 -54.20
CA ILE A 629 -48.66 25.82 -54.27
C ILE A 629 -47.62 26.16 -53.19
N LEU A 630 -46.38 26.45 -53.60
CA LEU A 630 -45.28 26.83 -52.71
C LEU A 630 -44.99 28.33 -52.85
N VAL A 631 -45.19 29.09 -51.77
CA VAL A 631 -45.01 30.54 -51.76
C VAL A 631 -43.75 30.92 -50.99
N GLU A 632 -42.73 31.46 -51.66
CA GLU A 632 -41.59 32.10 -50.99
C GLU A 632 -42.00 33.49 -50.48
N LEU A 633 -42.16 33.61 -49.17
CA LEU A 633 -42.46 34.87 -48.52
C LEU A 633 -41.17 35.70 -48.34
N PRO A 634 -41.25 37.05 -48.34
CA PRO A 634 -40.18 37.91 -47.85
C PRO A 634 -39.75 37.53 -46.41
N PRO A 635 -38.59 38.02 -45.91
CA PRO A 635 -38.20 37.79 -44.53
C PRO A 635 -39.26 38.38 -43.58
N SER A 636 -39.53 37.74 -42.44
CA SER A 636 -40.58 38.22 -41.52
C SER A 636 -40.22 39.49 -40.72
N SER A 637 -39.01 40.03 -40.94
CA SER A 637 -38.66 41.42 -40.63
C SER A 637 -39.36 42.46 -41.54
N VAL A 638 -39.91 42.03 -42.68
CA VAL A 638 -40.58 42.89 -43.67
C VAL A 638 -42.12 42.76 -43.50
N PRO A 639 -42.88 43.84 -43.24
CA PRO A 639 -44.33 43.78 -42.95
C PRO A 639 -45.16 43.06 -44.03
N GLU A 640 -44.76 43.17 -45.29
CA GLU A 640 -45.37 42.51 -46.44
C GLU A 640 -45.37 40.98 -46.29
N SER A 641 -44.36 40.40 -45.63
CA SER A 641 -44.31 38.97 -45.30
C SER A 641 -45.52 38.55 -44.46
N VAL A 642 -45.82 39.31 -43.41
CA VAL A 642 -46.92 39.05 -42.46
C VAL A 642 -48.28 39.21 -43.15
N LEU A 643 -48.42 40.22 -44.02
CA LEU A 643 -49.64 40.45 -44.79
C LEU A 643 -49.91 39.33 -45.80
N LEU A 644 -48.89 38.82 -46.48
CA LEU A 644 -49.02 37.67 -47.39
C LEU A 644 -49.28 36.36 -46.64
N ALA A 645 -48.53 36.14 -45.54
CA ALA A 645 -48.65 35.01 -44.63
C ALA A 645 -50.08 34.80 -44.11
N SER A 646 -50.78 35.86 -43.70
CA SER A 646 -52.13 35.79 -43.12
C SER A 646 -53.20 35.16 -44.03
N ASN A 647 -52.93 35.00 -45.32
CA ASN A 647 -53.84 34.42 -46.31
C ASN A 647 -53.48 32.98 -46.71
N LEU A 648 -52.44 32.39 -46.12
CA LEU A 648 -51.97 31.04 -46.42
C LEU A 648 -52.38 30.06 -45.31
N PRO A 649 -52.85 28.84 -45.64
CA PRO A 649 -53.34 27.89 -44.63
C PRO A 649 -52.20 27.26 -43.82
N ASN A 650 -50.98 27.24 -44.33
CA ASN A 650 -49.80 26.66 -43.70
C ASN A 650 -48.56 27.53 -43.92
N ILE A 651 -47.74 27.70 -42.89
CA ILE A 651 -46.44 28.38 -42.96
C ILE A 651 -45.34 27.53 -42.34
N LEU A 652 -44.22 27.43 -43.04
CA LEU A 652 -42.97 26.88 -42.55
C LEU A 652 -41.96 27.99 -42.22
N TRP A 653 -41.34 27.87 -41.05
CA TRP A 653 -40.33 28.81 -40.57
C TRP A 653 -38.91 28.29 -40.84
N LEU A 654 -38.15 28.96 -41.71
CA LEU A 654 -36.79 28.57 -42.05
C LEU A 654 -35.74 29.27 -41.18
N VAL A 655 -34.80 28.48 -40.65
CA VAL A 655 -33.67 28.92 -39.82
C VAL A 655 -32.35 28.53 -40.49
N GLU A 656 -31.39 29.45 -40.68
CA GLU A 656 -30.03 29.07 -41.09
C GLU A 656 -29.15 28.79 -39.87
N SER A 657 -28.71 27.54 -39.75
CA SER A 657 -27.86 27.04 -38.65
C SER A 657 -26.58 27.88 -38.50
N GLY A 658 -26.43 28.54 -37.35
CA GLY A 658 -25.27 29.36 -37.00
C GLY A 658 -25.31 30.81 -37.49
N LYS A 659 -26.45 31.27 -38.04
CA LYS A 659 -26.66 32.68 -38.42
C LYS A 659 -27.94 33.32 -37.86
N SER A 660 -29.04 32.58 -37.75
CA SER A 660 -30.27 33.11 -37.17
C SER A 660 -30.09 33.31 -35.66
N GLU A 661 -30.46 34.49 -35.15
CA GLU A 661 -30.34 34.85 -33.74
C GLU A 661 -31.62 34.54 -32.96
N ALA A 662 -31.47 34.10 -31.71
CA ALA A 662 -32.59 33.63 -30.92
C ALA A 662 -33.60 34.74 -30.56
N ALA A 663 -33.14 35.97 -30.33
CA ALA A 663 -33.99 37.10 -29.97
C ALA A 663 -34.85 37.57 -31.16
N GLU A 664 -34.22 37.83 -32.31
CA GLU A 664 -34.92 38.26 -33.54
C GLU A 664 -35.94 37.21 -34.01
N THR A 665 -35.55 35.92 -34.00
CA THR A 665 -36.42 34.81 -34.39
C THR A 665 -37.70 34.76 -33.54
N ARG A 666 -37.61 35.02 -32.24
CA ARG A 666 -38.77 34.99 -31.34
C ARG A 666 -39.76 36.11 -31.64
N GLY A 667 -39.30 37.35 -31.72
CA GLY A 667 -40.19 38.51 -31.96
C GLY A 667 -40.89 38.47 -33.32
N GLN A 668 -40.24 37.94 -34.35
CA GLN A 668 -40.86 37.76 -35.68
C GLN A 668 -41.91 36.63 -35.68
N LEU A 669 -41.67 35.54 -34.95
CA LEU A 669 -42.66 34.47 -34.78
C LEU A 669 -43.86 34.93 -33.94
N GLU A 670 -43.66 35.73 -32.91
CA GLU A 670 -44.74 36.36 -32.14
C GLU A 670 -45.59 37.28 -33.04
N THR A 671 -44.96 38.09 -33.89
CA THR A 671 -45.66 38.92 -34.90
C THR A 671 -46.55 38.08 -35.83
N LEU A 672 -46.05 36.95 -36.34
CA LEU A 672 -46.85 36.03 -37.18
C LEU A 672 -48.00 35.37 -36.38
N ARG A 673 -47.79 35.01 -35.12
CA ARG A 673 -48.84 34.47 -34.24
C ARG A 673 -49.94 35.51 -33.96
N HIS A 674 -49.57 36.76 -33.70
CA HIS A 674 -50.53 37.86 -33.53
C HIS A 674 -51.35 38.13 -34.81
N ALA A 675 -50.75 37.96 -35.99
CA ALA A 675 -51.44 38.01 -37.28
C ALA A 675 -52.33 36.79 -37.58
N ARG A 676 -52.49 35.85 -36.63
CA ARG A 676 -53.24 34.58 -36.76
C ARG A 676 -52.76 33.66 -37.89
N CYS A 677 -51.49 33.76 -38.27
CA CYS A 677 -50.88 32.87 -39.25
C CYS A 677 -50.69 31.45 -38.67
N ASN A 678 -51.05 30.41 -39.41
CA ASN A 678 -50.84 29.02 -38.99
C ASN A 678 -49.41 28.55 -39.28
N ILE A 679 -48.56 28.48 -38.25
CA ILE A 679 -47.15 28.08 -38.37
C ILE A 679 -47.00 26.61 -38.01
N VAL A 680 -46.85 25.75 -39.02
CA VAL A 680 -46.89 24.28 -38.88
C VAL A 680 -45.62 23.72 -38.24
N GLY A 681 -44.48 24.35 -38.49
CA GLY A 681 -43.21 23.94 -37.90
C GLY A 681 -42.00 24.71 -38.40
N ALA A 682 -40.85 24.40 -37.83
CA ALA A 682 -39.57 24.95 -38.22
C ALA A 682 -38.78 24.00 -39.13
N VAL A 683 -37.96 24.55 -40.02
CA VAL A 683 -37.06 23.81 -40.90
C VAL A 683 -35.66 24.44 -40.84
N ILE A 684 -34.62 23.63 -40.85
CA ILE A 684 -33.24 24.11 -40.66
C ILE A 684 -32.44 23.99 -41.95
N ASN A 685 -31.90 25.09 -42.45
CA ASN A 685 -30.93 25.10 -43.53
C ASN A 685 -29.49 24.99 -43.01
N ARG A 686 -28.61 24.34 -43.78
CA ARG A 686 -27.19 24.12 -43.47
C ARG A 686 -26.93 23.53 -42.08
N ALA A 687 -27.83 22.65 -41.63
CA ALA A 687 -27.74 21.97 -40.35
C ALA A 687 -26.37 21.29 -40.20
N MET A 688 -25.72 21.51 -39.05
CA MET A 688 -24.46 20.85 -38.75
C MET A 688 -24.69 19.33 -38.65
N SER A 689 -23.89 18.54 -39.37
CA SER A 689 -23.91 17.10 -39.23
C SER A 689 -23.54 16.71 -37.80
N THR A 690 -24.26 15.73 -37.23
CA THR A 690 -23.89 15.12 -35.96
C THR A 690 -22.47 14.59 -36.05
N PHE A 691 -21.57 15.13 -35.22
CA PHE A 691 -20.14 14.82 -35.26
C PHE A 691 -19.92 13.34 -34.93
N THR A 692 -19.56 12.54 -35.93
CA THR A 692 -19.37 11.10 -35.78
C THR A 692 -18.21 10.82 -34.82
N GLN A 693 -18.49 10.07 -33.75
CA GLN A 693 -17.56 9.82 -32.62
C GLN A 693 -16.25 9.11 -33.03
N GLY A 694 -16.16 8.56 -34.25
CA GLY A 694 -15.04 7.74 -34.72
C GLY A 694 -13.68 8.45 -34.85
N ARG A 695 -13.60 9.79 -34.83
CA ARG A 695 -12.29 10.49 -34.82
C ARG A 695 -11.63 10.55 -33.44
N LEU A 696 -12.40 10.63 -32.35
CA LEU A 696 -11.83 10.61 -30.99
C LEU A 696 -11.30 9.23 -30.60
N ALA A 697 -12.02 8.17 -30.96
CA ALA A 697 -11.61 6.80 -30.68
C ALA A 697 -10.22 6.47 -31.26
N ARG A 698 -9.89 6.99 -32.45
CA ARG A 698 -8.60 6.78 -33.11
C ARG A 698 -7.43 7.52 -32.43
N TRP A 699 -7.69 8.66 -31.79
CA TRP A 699 -6.66 9.39 -31.03
C TRP A 699 -6.50 8.87 -29.60
N MET A 700 -7.60 8.47 -28.93
CA MET A 700 -7.54 7.80 -27.62
C MET A 700 -6.81 6.45 -27.71
N ALA A 701 -7.01 5.68 -28.78
CA ALA A 701 -6.25 4.46 -29.05
C ALA A 701 -4.75 4.72 -29.20
N GLY A 702 -4.36 5.81 -29.87
CA GLY A 702 -2.95 6.22 -29.99
C GLY A 702 -2.31 6.56 -28.64
N PHE A 703 -3.05 7.22 -27.75
CA PHE A 703 -2.57 7.55 -26.40
C PHE A 703 -2.43 6.31 -25.50
N ALA A 704 -3.34 5.34 -25.62
CA ALA A 704 -3.23 4.06 -24.91
C ALA A 704 -1.99 3.24 -25.34
N VAL A 705 -1.63 3.28 -26.64
CA VAL A 705 -0.42 2.61 -27.17
C VAL A 705 0.86 3.29 -26.68
N LEU A 706 0.92 4.64 -26.64
CA LEU A 706 2.09 5.36 -26.12
C LEU A 706 2.30 5.20 -24.61
N ALA A 707 1.22 5.05 -23.82
CA ALA A 707 1.32 4.73 -22.40
C ALA A 707 1.78 3.29 -22.13
N ALA A 708 1.50 2.34 -23.03
CA ALA A 708 1.84 0.93 -22.86
C ALA A 708 3.32 0.59 -23.15
N VAL A 709 4.03 1.41 -23.93
CA VAL A 709 5.43 1.15 -24.35
C VAL A 709 6.48 1.60 -23.31
N GLY A 710 6.08 2.34 -22.28
CA GLY A 710 7.01 2.87 -21.27
C GLY A 710 7.41 1.91 -20.14
N LEU A 711 6.75 0.75 -19.98
CA LEU A 711 6.89 -0.13 -18.81
C LEU A 711 6.86 -1.63 -19.18
N SER A 712 7.91 -2.11 -19.83
CA SER A 712 8.11 -3.55 -20.03
C SER A 712 9.59 -3.95 -20.08
N THR A 713 10.15 -4.35 -18.93
CA THR A 713 11.37 -5.16 -18.88
C THR A 713 11.02 -6.63 -19.13
N PRO A 714 11.75 -7.36 -20.00
CA PRO A 714 11.45 -8.76 -20.25
C PRO A 714 11.95 -9.64 -19.09
N GLN A 715 11.05 -10.42 -18.49
CA GLN A 715 11.42 -11.39 -17.45
C GLN A 715 11.31 -12.80 -18.04
N LEU A 716 12.47 -13.44 -18.22
CA LEU A 716 12.58 -14.77 -18.80
C LEU A 716 12.06 -15.82 -17.80
N VAL A 717 10.92 -16.44 -18.10
CA VAL A 717 10.39 -17.56 -17.31
C VAL A 717 10.80 -18.87 -17.98
N ALA A 718 11.77 -19.56 -17.39
CA ALA A 718 12.08 -20.94 -17.74
C ALA A 718 11.00 -21.86 -17.13
N GLN A 719 10.29 -22.61 -17.97
CA GLN A 719 9.37 -23.66 -17.52
C GLN A 719 10.12 -24.98 -17.47
N THR A 720 10.44 -25.46 -16.27
CA THR A 720 10.83 -26.85 -16.03
C THR A 720 9.60 -27.69 -15.71
N THR A 721 9.18 -28.51 -16.68
CA THR A 721 8.17 -29.55 -16.46
C THR A 721 8.74 -30.64 -15.56
N ASN A 722 8.19 -30.83 -14.36
CA ASN A 722 8.41 -32.04 -13.57
C ASN A 722 7.11 -32.84 -13.48
N ALA A 723 7.17 -34.08 -13.96
CA ALA A 723 6.05 -35.01 -13.95
C ALA A 723 5.72 -35.47 -12.52
N ALA A 724 4.44 -35.66 -12.24
CA ALA A 724 3.99 -36.25 -10.97
C ALA A 724 4.35 -37.74 -10.93
N ALA A 725 5.04 -38.17 -9.89
CA ALA A 725 5.26 -39.57 -9.59
C ALA A 725 4.14 -40.10 -8.67
N THR A 726 3.41 -41.11 -9.13
CA THR A 726 2.36 -41.80 -8.36
C THR A 726 2.98 -42.62 -7.22
N PRO A 727 2.51 -42.50 -5.97
CA PRO A 727 2.90 -43.43 -4.91
C PRO A 727 2.21 -44.80 -5.09
N ALA A 728 2.98 -45.88 -4.98
CA ALA A 728 2.46 -47.25 -4.96
C ALA A 728 1.71 -47.54 -3.64
N PRO A 729 0.74 -48.48 -3.61
CA PRO A 729 -0.08 -48.73 -2.45
C PRO A 729 0.71 -49.38 -1.30
N ALA A 730 0.47 -48.92 -0.08
CA ALA A 730 1.00 -49.54 1.13
C ALA A 730 0.43 -50.96 1.31
N ALA A 731 1.29 -51.90 1.69
CA ALA A 731 0.86 -53.25 2.05
C ALA A 731 -0.01 -53.22 3.31
N ALA A 732 -1.11 -53.98 3.29
CA ALA A 732 -1.97 -54.14 4.45
C ALA A 732 -1.23 -54.87 5.58
N VAL A 733 -1.37 -54.36 6.81
CA VAL A 733 -1.03 -55.05 8.05
C VAL A 733 -2.33 -55.21 8.83
N ASP A 734 -2.58 -56.41 9.36
CA ASP A 734 -3.89 -56.79 9.88
C ASP A 734 -4.37 -55.91 11.06
N PRO A 735 -5.66 -55.50 11.11
CA PRO A 735 -6.15 -54.58 12.15
C PRO A 735 -6.25 -55.16 13.57
N ALA A 736 -5.88 -56.44 13.77
CA ALA A 736 -6.31 -57.23 14.93
C ALA A 736 -5.49 -57.05 16.23
N ALA A 737 -4.47 -56.17 16.25
CA ALA A 737 -3.56 -56.00 17.39
C ALA A 737 -3.51 -54.59 18.01
N ALA A 738 -4.14 -53.59 17.41
CA ALA A 738 -4.00 -52.18 17.81
C ALA A 738 -5.14 -51.75 18.77
N GLY A 739 -5.03 -52.11 20.05
CA GLY A 739 -6.09 -51.84 21.03
C GLY A 739 -5.65 -51.68 22.49
N SER A 740 -4.38 -51.33 22.75
CA SER A 740 -3.88 -51.18 24.12
C SER A 740 -2.90 -50.01 24.28
N PHE A 741 -3.12 -49.20 25.31
CA PHE A 741 -2.22 -48.12 25.74
C PHE A 741 -1.00 -48.64 26.54
N SER A 742 -1.02 -49.91 26.96
CA SER A 742 0.01 -50.53 27.81
C SER A 742 0.58 -51.81 27.17
N VAL A 743 1.69 -52.34 27.68
CA VAL A 743 2.37 -53.54 27.13
C VAL A 743 1.64 -54.84 27.49
N VAL A 744 0.36 -54.93 27.13
CA VAL A 744 -0.50 -56.07 27.49
C VAL A 744 -0.15 -57.31 26.65
N SER A 745 0.18 -57.15 25.37
CA SER A 745 0.55 -58.30 24.52
C SER A 745 1.95 -58.83 24.85
N PRO A 746 2.15 -60.16 25.05
CA PRO A 746 3.47 -60.73 25.27
C PRO A 746 4.46 -60.52 24.11
N ALA A 747 3.94 -60.35 22.88
CA ALA A 747 4.72 -60.15 21.67
C ALA A 747 5.42 -58.77 21.58
N GLN A 748 4.90 -57.76 22.28
CA GLN A 748 5.46 -56.40 22.29
C GLN A 748 6.41 -56.13 23.48
N ARG A 749 6.64 -57.12 24.36
CA ARG A 749 7.52 -56.95 25.52
C ARG A 749 8.99 -57.01 25.13
N ALA A 750 9.76 -56.00 25.54
CA ALA A 750 11.21 -56.02 25.48
C ALA A 750 11.79 -57.19 26.29
N GLU A 751 13.00 -57.67 25.97
CA GLU A 751 13.57 -58.87 26.61
C GLU A 751 13.63 -58.77 28.15
N TRP A 752 14.06 -57.63 28.68
CA TRP A 752 14.10 -57.38 30.13
C TRP A 752 12.71 -57.38 30.80
N GLN A 753 11.64 -57.13 30.05
CA GLN A 753 10.25 -57.17 30.53
C GLN A 753 9.70 -58.60 30.58
N ARG A 754 10.32 -59.53 29.83
CA ARG A 754 9.99 -60.97 29.88
C ARG A 754 10.75 -61.68 31.01
N ARG A 755 11.91 -61.16 31.43
CA ARG A 755 12.67 -61.63 32.61
C ARG A 755 13.18 -60.43 33.42
N LEU A 756 12.37 -59.97 34.38
CA LEU A 756 12.73 -58.87 35.27
C LEU A 756 13.85 -59.31 36.23
N THR A 757 15.08 -58.96 35.89
CA THR A 757 16.26 -59.21 36.73
C THR A 757 16.56 -58.04 37.66
N LEU A 758 17.01 -58.37 38.86
CA LEU A 758 17.58 -57.45 39.84
C LEU A 758 18.92 -56.87 39.35
N GLY A 759 19.30 -55.73 39.90
CA GLY A 759 20.57 -55.06 39.63
C GLY A 759 20.98 -54.08 40.73
N PRO A 760 22.17 -53.45 40.59
CA PRO A 760 22.70 -52.50 41.56
C PRO A 760 21.71 -51.38 41.91
N GLY A 761 21.54 -51.12 43.19
CA GLY A 761 20.64 -50.09 43.73
C GLY A 761 19.17 -50.49 43.88
N ASP A 762 18.74 -51.66 43.41
CA ASP A 762 17.43 -52.23 43.79
C ASP A 762 17.39 -52.49 45.31
N VAL A 763 16.20 -52.37 45.90
CA VAL A 763 15.99 -52.47 47.35
C VAL A 763 15.06 -53.63 47.66
N LEU A 764 15.45 -54.48 48.59
CA LEU A 764 14.77 -55.72 48.97
C LEU A 764 14.53 -55.77 50.48
N THR A 765 13.42 -56.38 50.91
CA THR A 765 13.25 -56.89 52.28
C THR A 765 13.54 -58.38 52.26
N LEU A 766 14.36 -58.83 53.22
CA LEU A 766 14.77 -60.22 53.38
C LEU A 766 14.30 -60.72 54.75
N SER A 767 13.61 -61.85 54.78
CA SER A 767 13.20 -62.51 56.03
C SER A 767 13.33 -64.02 55.93
N LEU A 768 13.28 -64.70 57.07
CA LEU A 768 13.29 -66.16 57.16
C LEU A 768 11.92 -66.64 57.63
N PHE A 769 11.33 -67.60 56.92
CA PHE A 769 10.01 -68.13 57.27
C PHE A 769 10.02 -68.75 58.68
N GLY A 770 9.15 -68.24 59.56
CA GLY A 770 9.06 -68.66 60.97
C GLY A 770 9.79 -67.75 61.96
N ASP A 771 10.81 -67.00 61.51
CA ASP A 771 11.69 -66.18 62.37
C ASP A 771 11.57 -64.68 62.03
N PRO A 772 10.49 -63.98 62.45
CA PRO A 772 10.27 -62.57 62.10
C PRO A 772 11.34 -61.62 62.65
N GLU A 773 12.00 -61.98 63.75
CA GLU A 773 13.11 -61.23 64.37
C GLU A 773 14.36 -61.13 63.46
N LEU A 774 14.47 -61.99 62.44
CA LEU A 774 15.57 -62.00 61.48
C LEU A 774 15.26 -61.22 60.19
N THR A 775 14.22 -60.39 60.18
CA THR A 775 13.86 -59.56 59.03
C THR A 775 14.83 -58.38 58.89
N LEU A 776 15.44 -58.24 57.71
CA LEU A 776 16.14 -57.03 57.30
C LEU A 776 15.30 -56.30 56.24
N GLU A 777 14.83 -55.11 56.59
CA GLU A 777 14.12 -54.21 55.69
C GLU A 777 15.09 -53.31 54.90
N GLU A 778 14.64 -52.83 53.75
CA GLU A 778 15.33 -51.86 52.89
C GLU A 778 16.78 -52.20 52.50
N VAL A 779 17.14 -53.48 52.40
CA VAL A 779 18.49 -53.93 52.01
C VAL A 779 18.78 -53.57 50.54
N PRO A 780 19.75 -52.68 50.25
CA PRO A 780 20.09 -52.32 48.89
C PRO A 780 21.07 -53.32 48.27
N ILE A 781 20.90 -53.64 47.00
CA ILE A 781 21.92 -54.35 46.22
C ILE A 781 23.09 -53.40 45.97
N GLY A 782 24.31 -53.82 46.33
CA GLY A 782 25.53 -53.03 46.21
C GLY A 782 25.87 -52.61 44.76
N PRO A 783 26.75 -51.61 44.58
CA PRO A 783 27.22 -51.18 43.26
C PRO A 783 27.95 -52.29 42.47
N ASP A 784 28.47 -53.29 43.19
CA ASP A 784 29.09 -54.51 42.68
C ASP A 784 28.07 -55.63 42.36
N GLY A 785 26.78 -55.39 42.61
CA GLY A 785 25.70 -56.33 42.36
C GLY A 785 25.51 -57.39 43.44
N ARG A 786 26.09 -57.22 44.65
CA ARG A 786 26.01 -58.19 45.74
C ARG A 786 25.04 -57.78 46.85
N ILE A 787 24.64 -58.77 47.64
CA ILE A 787 23.85 -58.63 48.86
C ILE A 787 24.34 -59.65 49.90
N SER A 788 24.16 -59.34 51.18
CA SER A 788 24.50 -60.22 52.30
C SER A 788 23.30 -60.33 53.24
N TYR A 789 23.02 -61.54 53.73
CA TYR A 789 21.91 -61.79 54.65
C TYR A 789 22.30 -62.90 55.65
N LEU A 790 22.28 -62.56 56.95
CA LEU A 790 22.74 -63.43 58.03
C LEU A 790 24.15 -63.99 57.72
N GLU A 791 24.33 -65.31 57.74
CA GLU A 791 25.59 -65.98 57.43
C GLU A 791 25.92 -66.04 55.92
N ALA A 792 24.95 -65.77 55.03
CA ALA A 792 25.15 -65.79 53.58
C ALA A 792 25.65 -64.43 53.07
N THR A 793 26.99 -64.26 53.06
CA THR A 793 27.66 -63.03 52.59
C THR A 793 28.02 -63.07 51.10
N ASP A 794 28.20 -61.88 50.50
CA ASP A 794 28.72 -61.68 49.13
C ASP A 794 27.93 -62.38 48.01
N ILE A 795 26.64 -62.63 48.22
CA ILE A 795 25.76 -63.29 47.25
C ILE A 795 25.49 -62.34 46.08
N VAL A 796 25.88 -62.77 44.87
CA VAL A 796 25.58 -62.03 43.63
C VAL A 796 24.08 -62.06 43.40
N ALA A 797 23.45 -60.88 43.46
CA ALA A 797 22.02 -60.67 43.22
C ALA A 797 21.75 -60.03 41.84
N ALA A 798 22.72 -59.27 41.30
CA ALA A 798 22.59 -58.69 39.98
C ALA A 798 22.40 -59.77 38.89
N ALA A 799 21.54 -59.46 37.91
CA ALA A 799 21.12 -60.34 36.82
C ALA A 799 20.32 -61.60 37.22
N LEU A 800 20.02 -61.81 38.51
CA LEU A 800 19.08 -62.84 38.98
C LEU A 800 17.65 -62.31 39.03
N THR A 801 16.67 -63.19 38.90
CA THR A 801 15.28 -62.91 39.31
C THR A 801 15.13 -63.00 40.84
N VAL A 802 13.98 -62.56 41.36
CA VAL A 802 13.66 -62.67 42.81
C VAL A 802 13.65 -64.13 43.27
N ASP A 803 13.08 -65.04 42.47
CA ASP A 803 13.07 -66.48 42.75
C ASP A 803 14.48 -67.09 42.72
N GLU A 804 15.29 -66.76 41.70
CA GLU A 804 16.68 -67.24 41.60
C GLU A 804 17.54 -66.73 42.77
N LEU A 805 17.32 -65.51 43.24
CA LEU A 805 18.00 -64.96 44.41
C LEU A 805 17.53 -65.64 45.71
N ARG A 806 16.22 -65.87 45.88
CA ARG A 806 15.66 -66.60 47.02
C ARG A 806 16.27 -67.99 47.15
N ASP A 807 16.30 -68.74 46.04
CA ASP A 807 16.79 -70.11 46.02
C ASP A 807 18.31 -70.14 46.28
N ARG A 808 19.05 -69.13 45.79
CA ARG A 808 20.49 -68.95 46.05
C ARG A 808 20.80 -68.60 47.51
N LEU A 809 20.03 -67.71 48.13
CA LEU A 809 20.16 -67.35 49.55
C LEU A 809 19.81 -68.54 50.45
N SER A 810 18.70 -69.25 50.15
CA SER A 810 18.28 -70.44 50.89
C SER A 810 19.33 -71.56 50.81
N LYS A 811 19.92 -71.77 49.63
CA LYS A 811 21.02 -72.73 49.47
C LYS A 811 22.29 -72.34 50.25
N ALA A 812 22.67 -71.06 50.25
CA ALA A 812 23.85 -70.58 50.97
C ALA A 812 23.68 -70.67 52.50
N LEU A 813 22.48 -70.33 53.02
CA LEU A 813 22.17 -70.50 54.44
C LEU A 813 22.06 -71.97 54.86
N GLY A 814 21.79 -72.89 53.92
CA GLY A 814 21.69 -74.33 54.18
C GLY A 814 22.97 -74.99 54.70
N GLU A 815 24.12 -74.33 54.57
CA GLU A 815 25.39 -74.76 55.18
C GLU A 815 25.45 -74.50 56.69
N PHE A 816 24.65 -73.54 57.19
CA PHE A 816 24.66 -73.06 58.58
C PHE A 816 23.35 -73.34 59.33
N ARG A 817 22.23 -73.48 58.60
CA ARG A 817 20.87 -73.63 59.14
C ARG A 817 20.17 -74.82 58.49
N ARG A 818 19.30 -75.51 59.24
CA ARG A 818 18.49 -76.62 58.72
C ARG A 818 17.25 -76.09 58.01
N GLU A 819 17.08 -76.47 56.75
CA GLU A 819 15.91 -76.12 55.90
C GLU A 819 15.51 -74.62 55.89
N PRO A 820 16.47 -73.67 55.74
CA PRO A 820 16.14 -72.24 55.75
C PRO A 820 15.33 -71.84 54.52
N GLN A 821 14.11 -71.35 54.74
CA GLN A 821 13.25 -70.81 53.68
C GLN A 821 13.31 -69.28 53.71
N VAL A 822 14.13 -68.70 52.83
CA VAL A 822 14.24 -67.24 52.70
C VAL A 822 13.02 -66.70 51.96
N ILE A 823 12.52 -65.54 52.40
CA ILE A 823 11.51 -64.74 51.71
C ILE A 823 12.20 -63.47 51.22
N VAL A 824 12.08 -63.20 49.92
CA VAL A 824 12.65 -62.01 49.26
C VAL A 824 11.50 -61.19 48.71
N VAL A 825 11.32 -59.98 49.23
CA VAL A 825 10.28 -59.04 48.77
C VAL A 825 10.94 -57.82 48.15
N PRO A 826 10.73 -57.52 46.85
CA PRO A 826 11.25 -56.30 46.24
C PRO A 826 10.47 -55.08 46.76
N VAL A 827 11.19 -54.13 47.36
CA VAL A 827 10.64 -52.86 47.86
C VAL A 827 10.67 -51.80 46.77
N ALA A 828 11.77 -51.69 46.04
CA ALA A 828 11.90 -50.72 44.95
C ALA A 828 12.88 -51.19 43.86
N TYR A 829 12.43 -51.17 42.61
CA TYR A 829 13.29 -51.31 41.44
C TYR A 829 13.86 -49.94 41.05
N LYS A 830 15.18 -49.79 41.23
CA LYS A 830 15.95 -48.57 40.94
C LYS A 830 17.12 -48.82 39.98
N SER A 831 17.44 -50.07 39.64
CA SER A 831 18.58 -50.45 38.80
C SER A 831 18.37 -50.12 37.32
N LYS A 832 17.16 -50.33 36.80
CA LYS A 832 16.79 -50.06 35.39
C LYS A 832 16.14 -48.68 35.27
N LYS A 833 16.58 -47.87 34.30
CA LYS A 833 16.16 -46.47 34.14
C LYS A 833 16.02 -46.09 32.67
N TYR A 834 15.29 -45.01 32.39
CA TYR A 834 15.23 -44.32 31.11
C TYR A 834 15.32 -42.80 31.31
N TYR A 835 15.66 -42.08 30.25
CA TYR A 835 15.92 -40.63 30.29
C TYR A 835 14.89 -39.88 29.43
N VAL A 836 14.24 -38.87 29.99
CA VAL A 836 13.35 -37.96 29.24
C VAL A 836 13.86 -36.53 29.38
N LEU A 837 14.21 -35.90 28.27
CA LEU A 837 14.76 -34.55 28.23
C LEU A 837 14.06 -33.68 27.18
N GLY A 838 14.22 -32.36 27.34
CA GLY A 838 13.67 -31.36 26.42
C GLY A 838 12.41 -30.69 26.96
N LYS A 839 11.41 -30.50 26.09
CA LYS A 839 10.14 -29.81 26.34
C LYS A 839 9.03 -30.74 26.84
N VAL A 840 9.29 -31.38 27.97
CA VAL A 840 8.31 -32.12 28.78
C VAL A 840 8.17 -31.45 30.15
N THR A 841 7.03 -31.66 30.81
CA THR A 841 6.73 -31.05 32.13
C THR A 841 7.74 -31.51 33.18
N GLU A 842 7.89 -32.82 33.37
CA GLU A 842 8.92 -33.42 34.22
C GLU A 842 10.01 -34.08 33.37
N ARG A 843 11.16 -33.40 33.27
CA ARG A 843 12.37 -33.93 32.63
C ARG A 843 13.31 -34.53 33.67
N GLY A 844 13.95 -35.65 33.34
CA GLY A 844 14.89 -36.30 34.25
C GLY A 844 15.11 -37.78 33.96
N VAL A 845 15.49 -38.49 35.01
CA VAL A 845 15.74 -39.94 35.00
C VAL A 845 14.59 -40.64 35.69
N PHE A 846 13.96 -41.58 35.00
CA PHE A 846 12.79 -42.32 35.49
C PHE A 846 13.15 -43.81 35.63
N THR A 847 12.55 -44.49 36.61
CA THR A 847 12.79 -45.93 36.84
C THR A 847 11.90 -46.81 35.97
N LEU A 848 12.44 -47.95 35.54
CA LEU A 848 11.74 -49.02 34.84
C LEU A 848 11.35 -50.11 35.84
N ASP A 849 10.33 -49.83 36.62
CA ASP A 849 9.73 -50.72 37.64
C ASP A 849 8.82 -51.80 37.03
N ARG A 850 8.26 -51.55 35.84
CA ARG A 850 7.31 -52.42 35.13
C ARG A 850 7.46 -52.25 33.61
N PRO A 851 6.92 -53.18 32.80
CA PRO A 851 6.83 -53.00 31.35
C PRO A 851 6.17 -51.65 31.01
N THR A 852 6.89 -50.79 30.29
CA THR A 852 6.50 -49.39 30.05
C THR A 852 6.72 -49.05 28.56
N THR A 853 5.73 -48.43 27.95
CA THR A 853 5.77 -47.89 26.58
C THR A 853 6.27 -46.45 26.50
N LEU A 854 6.60 -45.99 25.30
CA LEU A 854 6.94 -44.59 25.04
C LEU A 854 5.82 -43.62 25.47
N LEU A 855 4.56 -43.97 25.21
CA LEU A 855 3.41 -43.15 25.60
C LEU A 855 3.23 -43.08 27.14
N GLU A 856 3.33 -44.22 27.83
CA GLU A 856 3.31 -44.28 29.31
C GLU A 856 4.50 -43.52 29.93
N ALA A 857 5.65 -43.52 29.27
CA ALA A 857 6.82 -42.77 29.71
C ALA A 857 6.65 -41.25 29.61
N VAL A 858 5.97 -40.75 28.57
CA VAL A 858 5.58 -39.33 28.46
C VAL A 858 4.48 -38.98 29.46
N ALA A 859 3.54 -39.89 29.74
CA ALA A 859 2.55 -39.71 30.81
C ALA A 859 3.20 -39.62 32.20
N ARG A 860 4.22 -40.45 32.48
CA ARG A 860 5.06 -40.36 33.70
C ARG A 860 5.83 -39.05 33.78
N ALA A 861 6.23 -38.47 32.65
CA ALA A 861 6.84 -37.15 32.54
C ALA A 861 5.83 -35.98 32.60
N GLN A 862 4.58 -36.24 33.01
CA GLN A 862 3.47 -35.26 33.09
C GLN A 862 3.18 -34.55 31.75
N GLY A 863 3.39 -35.24 30.63
CA GLY A 863 3.11 -34.72 29.29
C GLY A 863 4.12 -33.69 28.77
N MET A 864 3.74 -33.02 27.69
CA MET A 864 4.56 -32.00 27.03
C MET A 864 4.54 -30.68 27.80
N GLU A 865 5.66 -29.96 27.77
CA GLU A 865 5.71 -28.60 28.32
C GLU A 865 4.84 -27.68 27.46
N THR A 866 3.83 -27.04 28.07
CA THR A 866 2.95 -26.08 27.38
C THR A 866 3.27 -24.65 27.78
N GLY A 867 3.15 -23.72 26.82
CA GLY A 867 3.37 -22.28 27.03
C GLY A 867 2.22 -21.44 26.51
N MET A 868 2.22 -20.16 26.89
CA MET A 868 1.27 -19.19 26.35
C MET A 868 1.82 -18.59 25.06
N SER A 869 1.09 -18.78 23.96
CA SER A 869 1.28 -18.04 22.72
C SER A 869 1.03 -16.54 22.94
N SER A 870 1.53 -15.71 22.02
CA SER A 870 1.31 -14.24 22.01
C SER A 870 -0.16 -13.84 22.05
N GLU A 871 -1.08 -14.73 21.65
CA GLU A 871 -2.54 -14.55 21.67
C GLU A 871 -3.23 -15.17 22.90
N ARG A 872 -2.49 -15.50 23.96
CA ARG A 872 -2.98 -16.16 25.20
C ARG A 872 -3.59 -17.56 25.00
N THR A 873 -3.32 -18.20 23.87
CA THR A 873 -3.65 -19.62 23.63
C THR A 873 -2.55 -20.50 24.20
N LEU A 874 -2.94 -21.54 24.95
CA LEU A 874 -2.03 -22.54 25.47
C LEU A 874 -1.59 -23.48 24.33
N VAL A 875 -0.28 -23.58 24.10
CA VAL A 875 0.34 -24.33 23.00
C VAL A 875 1.45 -25.23 23.51
N GLU A 876 1.57 -26.42 22.94
CA GLU A 876 2.68 -27.33 23.22
C GLU A 876 4.00 -26.74 22.69
N LEU A 877 5.06 -26.79 23.52
CA LEU A 877 6.38 -26.27 23.18
C LEU A 877 7.33 -27.35 22.65
N ALA A 878 6.86 -28.61 22.53
CA ALA A 878 7.64 -29.72 21.99
C ALA A 878 7.54 -29.81 20.46
N ASP A 879 8.66 -30.05 19.79
CA ASP A 879 8.69 -30.30 18.35
C ASP A 879 8.64 -31.81 18.08
N LEU A 880 7.44 -32.36 17.88
CA LEU A 880 7.23 -33.77 17.55
C LEU A 880 8.05 -34.20 16.32
N THR A 881 8.12 -33.37 15.28
CA THR A 881 8.81 -33.70 14.02
C THR A 881 10.33 -33.85 14.15
N ARG A 882 10.93 -33.27 15.20
CA ARG A 882 12.36 -33.42 15.52
C ARG A 882 12.62 -34.23 16.80
N SER A 883 11.57 -34.73 17.44
CA SER A 883 11.66 -35.61 18.61
C SER A 883 12.20 -36.98 18.21
N PHE A 884 12.93 -37.63 19.11
CA PHE A 884 13.48 -38.97 18.85
C PHE A 884 13.65 -39.79 20.14
N VAL A 885 13.57 -41.11 20.00
CA VAL A 885 14.13 -42.07 20.96
C VAL A 885 15.49 -42.53 20.43
N ALA A 886 16.49 -42.64 21.30
CA ALA A 886 17.76 -43.27 20.99
C ALA A 886 18.04 -44.44 21.95
N ARG A 887 18.48 -45.56 21.39
CA ARG A 887 18.81 -46.81 22.10
C ARG A 887 20.23 -47.23 21.70
N GLY A 888 21.12 -47.44 22.67
CA GLY A 888 22.52 -47.79 22.40
C GLY A 888 23.23 -46.81 21.44
N GLY A 889 22.91 -45.52 21.52
CA GLY A 889 23.45 -44.46 20.65
C GLY A 889 22.84 -44.36 19.24
N ARG A 890 21.86 -45.20 18.88
CA ARG A 890 21.17 -45.17 17.57
C ARG A 890 19.77 -44.62 17.73
N LYS A 891 19.32 -43.74 16.82
CA LYS A 891 17.93 -43.28 16.79
C LYS A 891 17.00 -44.40 16.31
N LEU A 892 15.90 -44.62 17.02
CA LEU A 892 14.84 -45.54 16.63
C LEU A 892 13.90 -44.85 15.63
N PRO A 893 13.34 -45.58 14.64
CA PRO A 893 12.44 -45.03 13.62
C PRO A 893 11.01 -44.90 14.18
N VAL A 894 10.82 -43.99 15.15
CA VAL A 894 9.54 -43.68 15.76
C VAL A 894 9.04 -42.32 15.27
N ASP A 895 7.84 -42.29 14.71
CA ASP A 895 7.16 -41.06 14.31
C ASP A 895 6.28 -40.53 15.45
N PHE A 896 6.75 -39.47 16.12
CA PHE A 896 6.07 -38.83 17.23
C PHE A 896 4.83 -38.03 16.79
N GLU A 897 4.82 -37.48 15.57
CA GLU A 897 3.65 -36.75 15.04
C GLU A 897 2.48 -37.72 14.82
N ARG A 898 2.78 -38.91 14.27
CA ARG A 898 1.80 -40.00 14.14
C ARG A 898 1.33 -40.52 15.48
N LEU A 899 2.25 -40.77 16.43
CA LEU A 899 1.90 -41.29 17.76
C LEU A 899 0.98 -40.34 18.54
N PHE A 900 1.39 -39.08 18.71
CA PHE A 900 0.73 -38.13 19.59
C PHE A 900 -0.36 -37.30 18.87
N GLY A 901 -0.11 -36.87 17.63
CA GLY A 901 -1.04 -36.04 16.86
C GLY A 901 -2.12 -36.82 16.12
N GLN A 902 -1.83 -38.05 15.66
CA GLN A 902 -2.75 -38.88 14.87
C GLN A 902 -3.28 -40.10 15.65
N GLY A 903 -2.75 -40.38 16.84
CA GLY A 903 -3.16 -41.53 17.67
C GLY A 903 -2.68 -42.89 17.15
N ASP A 904 -1.64 -42.92 16.31
CA ASP A 904 -1.13 -44.14 15.69
C ASP A 904 -0.30 -44.96 16.69
N LEU A 905 -0.98 -45.88 17.37
CA LEU A 905 -0.37 -46.80 18.35
C LEU A 905 0.67 -47.77 17.73
N SER A 906 0.79 -47.87 16.40
CA SER A 906 1.89 -48.67 15.79
C SER A 906 3.27 -48.09 16.10
N GLN A 907 3.33 -46.81 16.45
CA GLN A 907 4.54 -46.09 16.84
C GLN A 907 4.87 -46.24 18.35
N ASN A 908 3.96 -46.83 19.15
CA ASN A 908 4.11 -46.91 20.61
C ASN A 908 5.02 -48.06 21.03
N ILE A 909 6.34 -47.87 20.89
CA ILE A 909 7.35 -48.89 21.23
C ILE A 909 7.47 -49.13 22.75
N ALA A 910 7.86 -50.36 23.13
CA ALA A 910 8.28 -50.69 24.48
C ALA A 910 9.70 -50.16 24.76
N LEU A 911 9.90 -49.57 25.95
CA LEU A 911 11.19 -49.03 26.36
C LEU A 911 12.14 -50.09 26.92
N GLU A 912 13.43 -49.82 26.75
CA GLU A 912 14.55 -50.58 27.31
C GLU A 912 15.37 -49.73 28.28
N PRO A 913 16.15 -50.36 29.19
CA PRO A 913 17.10 -49.65 30.02
C PRO A 913 18.04 -48.79 29.17
N ASP A 914 18.31 -47.59 29.68
CA ASP A 914 19.14 -46.56 29.06
C ASP A 914 18.60 -45.99 27.73
N ASP A 915 17.31 -46.21 27.42
CA ASP A 915 16.62 -45.45 26.36
C ASP A 915 16.63 -43.95 26.68
N TYR A 916 16.96 -43.16 25.65
CA TYR A 916 17.06 -41.71 25.70
C TYR A 916 15.98 -41.07 24.82
N ILE A 917 15.02 -40.39 25.45
CA ILE A 917 13.90 -39.73 24.78
C ILE A 917 14.13 -38.23 24.83
N TYR A 918 14.10 -37.56 23.67
CA TYR A 918 14.37 -36.13 23.56
C TYR A 918 13.33 -35.38 22.75
N PHE A 919 12.78 -34.34 23.37
CA PHE A 919 11.78 -33.44 22.82
C PHE A 919 12.38 -32.04 22.61
N PRO A 920 12.95 -31.72 21.44
CA PRO A 920 13.49 -30.40 21.17
C PRO A 920 12.41 -29.31 21.28
N ALA A 921 12.84 -28.09 21.58
CA ALA A 921 11.92 -26.96 21.58
C ALA A 921 11.37 -26.70 20.17
N ALA A 922 10.05 -26.59 20.09
CA ALA A 922 9.34 -26.01 18.97
C ALA A 922 9.90 -24.61 18.72
N GLN A 923 10.47 -24.42 17.54
CA GLN A 923 10.54 -23.08 16.98
C GLN A 923 9.08 -22.68 16.74
N VAL A 924 8.62 -21.61 17.40
CA VAL A 924 7.27 -21.08 17.15
C VAL A 924 7.24 -20.70 15.68
N LYS A 925 6.55 -21.52 14.88
CA LYS A 925 6.28 -21.24 13.48
C LYS A 925 5.33 -20.04 13.51
N GLU A 926 5.76 -18.90 12.99
CA GLU A 926 4.96 -17.67 12.96
C GLU A 926 4.65 -17.30 11.50
N VAL A 927 3.50 -16.68 11.28
CA VAL A 927 3.17 -15.94 10.05
C VAL A 927 3.01 -14.47 10.44
N TYR A 928 3.51 -13.55 9.63
CA TYR A 928 3.40 -12.11 9.90
C TYR A 928 2.25 -11.51 9.12
N VAL A 929 1.18 -11.06 9.80
CA VAL A 929 0.04 -10.39 9.16
C VAL A 929 0.19 -8.88 9.34
N LEU A 930 0.42 -8.16 8.25
CA LEU A 930 0.86 -6.76 8.25
C LEU A 930 0.00 -5.89 7.31
N GLY A 931 0.06 -4.57 7.52
CA GLY A 931 -0.63 -3.59 6.69
C GLY A 931 -2.03 -3.23 7.22
N ALA A 932 -3.01 -3.09 6.33
CA ALA A 932 -4.38 -2.65 6.62
C ALA A 932 -5.26 -3.79 7.18
N VAL A 933 -4.87 -4.31 8.33
CA VAL A 933 -5.65 -5.24 9.16
C VAL A 933 -5.90 -4.59 10.53
N GLU A 934 -6.92 -5.03 11.26
CA GLU A 934 -7.28 -4.45 12.56
C GLU A 934 -6.14 -4.55 13.60
N ARG A 935 -5.45 -5.70 13.66
CA ARG A 935 -4.33 -5.91 14.58
C ARG A 935 -3.10 -6.47 13.85
N PRO A 936 -2.26 -5.63 13.23
CA PRO A 936 -1.01 -6.08 12.63
C PRO A 936 -0.14 -6.82 13.65
N GLY A 937 0.61 -7.84 13.23
CA GLY A 937 1.53 -8.57 14.11
C GLY A 937 1.84 -10.00 13.68
N ALA A 938 2.65 -10.68 14.50
CA ALA A 938 2.89 -12.11 14.38
C ALA A 938 1.64 -12.90 14.78
N TYR A 939 1.37 -13.97 14.04
CA TYR A 939 0.31 -14.95 14.29
C TYR A 939 0.96 -16.34 14.40
N ALA A 940 0.62 -17.09 15.44
CA ALA A 940 1.16 -18.44 15.63
C ALA A 940 0.60 -19.38 14.54
N PHE A 941 1.49 -20.02 13.78
CA PHE A 941 1.14 -20.94 12.71
C PHE A 941 0.62 -22.25 13.29
N THR A 942 -0.70 -22.36 13.36
CA THR A 942 -1.44 -23.60 13.66
C THR A 942 -1.46 -24.52 12.43
N ALA A 943 -2.01 -25.72 12.58
CA ALA A 943 -2.17 -26.65 11.45
C ALA A 943 -3.21 -26.11 10.44
N ALA A 944 -2.72 -25.49 9.36
CA ALA A 944 -3.44 -25.02 8.18
C ALA A 944 -4.35 -23.76 8.28
N PRO A 945 -3.85 -22.61 8.78
CA PRO A 945 -4.47 -21.33 8.44
C PRO A 945 -4.31 -21.02 6.94
N GLY A 946 -5.45 -20.81 6.27
CA GLY A 946 -5.47 -20.11 4.99
C GLY A 946 -5.15 -18.62 5.17
N THR A 947 -4.87 -17.92 4.07
CA THR A 947 -4.54 -16.48 4.09
C THR A 947 -5.65 -15.65 4.73
N LEU A 948 -6.91 -15.99 4.50
CA LEU A 948 -8.03 -15.32 5.18
C LEU A 948 -8.18 -15.74 6.64
N GLY A 949 -7.88 -16.99 6.96
CA GLY A 949 -7.87 -17.47 8.36
C GLY A 949 -6.92 -16.66 9.24
N ALA A 950 -5.70 -16.42 8.77
CA ALA A 950 -4.73 -15.57 9.47
C ALA A 950 -5.17 -14.10 9.59
N ILE A 951 -5.77 -13.53 8.54
CA ILE A 951 -6.30 -12.15 8.58
C ILE A 951 -7.48 -12.05 9.56
N ALA A 952 -8.38 -13.03 9.58
CA ALA A 952 -9.53 -13.08 10.48
C ALA A 952 -9.11 -13.21 11.95
N ALA A 953 -8.13 -14.08 12.25
CA ALA A 953 -7.55 -14.21 13.60
C ALA A 953 -6.98 -12.87 14.11
N ARG A 954 -6.38 -12.08 13.20
CA ARG A 954 -5.84 -10.74 13.47
C ARG A 954 -6.89 -9.61 13.43
N GLY A 955 -8.16 -9.94 13.63
CA GLY A 955 -9.28 -9.01 13.73
C GLY A 955 -9.94 -8.65 12.39
N GLY A 956 -9.45 -9.20 11.28
CA GLY A 956 -9.98 -8.94 9.94
C GLY A 956 -9.35 -7.75 9.21
N PHE A 957 -9.97 -7.39 8.09
CA PHE A 957 -9.57 -6.27 7.25
C PHE A 957 -10.04 -4.94 7.81
N ALA A 958 -9.11 -3.99 8.01
CA ALA A 958 -9.46 -2.61 8.34
C ALA A 958 -10.27 -1.95 7.20
N ASP A 959 -11.05 -0.91 7.51
CA ASP A 959 -11.98 -0.28 6.55
C ASP A 959 -11.31 0.17 5.23
N LYS A 960 -10.11 0.75 5.34
CA LYS A 960 -9.31 1.26 4.21
C LYS A 960 -8.50 0.16 3.48
N ALA A 961 -8.71 -1.12 3.78
CA ALA A 961 -7.99 -2.24 3.20
C ALA A 961 -8.31 -2.50 1.71
N TRP A 962 -7.32 -2.99 0.97
CA TRP A 962 -7.45 -3.38 -0.43
C TRP A 962 -7.66 -4.90 -0.57
N ARG A 963 -8.87 -5.36 -0.24
CA ARG A 963 -9.25 -6.79 -0.18
C ARG A 963 -9.03 -7.57 -1.49
N THR A 964 -8.99 -6.91 -2.65
CA THR A 964 -8.74 -7.56 -3.95
C THR A 964 -7.26 -7.85 -4.23
N ARG A 965 -6.33 -7.34 -3.41
CA ARG A 965 -4.88 -7.48 -3.62
C ARG A 965 -4.15 -7.64 -2.28
N VAL A 966 -4.42 -8.75 -1.61
CA VAL A 966 -3.59 -9.25 -0.50
C VAL A 966 -2.33 -9.86 -1.09
N LEU A 967 -1.17 -9.57 -0.52
CA LEU A 967 0.12 -10.12 -0.91
C LEU A 967 0.56 -11.14 0.12
N VAL A 968 0.86 -12.37 -0.30
CA VAL A 968 1.57 -13.35 0.53
C VAL A 968 3.00 -13.43 0.01
N ILE A 969 3.96 -13.14 0.87
CA ILE A 969 5.39 -13.14 0.57
C ILE A 969 6.01 -14.36 1.25
N ARG A 970 6.71 -15.20 0.50
CA ARG A 970 7.31 -16.46 0.93
C ARG A 970 8.80 -16.50 0.61
N GLY A 971 9.57 -17.24 1.40
CA GLY A 971 11.01 -17.39 1.21
C GLY A 971 11.82 -16.26 1.85
N SER A 972 13.04 -16.03 1.37
CA SER A 972 13.96 -15.07 1.99
C SER A 972 13.78 -13.65 1.44
N LEU A 973 14.14 -12.64 2.23
CA LEU A 973 14.14 -11.23 1.80
C LEU A 973 15.01 -10.97 0.54
N GLN A 974 15.95 -11.86 0.22
CA GLN A 974 16.80 -11.76 -0.98
C GLN A 974 16.18 -12.43 -2.22
N ARG A 975 15.25 -13.37 -2.03
CA ARG A 975 14.49 -14.05 -3.10
C ARG A 975 13.04 -14.29 -2.65
N PRO A 976 12.22 -13.23 -2.53
CA PRO A 976 10.83 -13.36 -2.14
C PRO A 976 9.98 -13.89 -3.30
N GLU A 977 9.29 -15.01 -3.08
CA GLU A 977 8.15 -15.41 -3.91
C GLU A 977 6.92 -14.61 -3.46
N THR A 978 6.13 -14.10 -4.40
CA THR A 978 4.93 -13.30 -4.07
C THR A 978 3.69 -13.87 -4.73
N PHE A 979 2.67 -14.15 -3.93
CA PHE A 979 1.36 -14.60 -4.36
C PHE A 979 0.36 -13.47 -4.15
N VAL A 980 -0.47 -13.19 -5.15
CA VAL A 980 -1.55 -12.20 -5.04
C VAL A 980 -2.86 -12.94 -4.78
N VAL A 981 -3.42 -12.74 -3.60
CA VAL A 981 -4.70 -13.31 -3.16
C VAL A 981 -5.78 -12.23 -3.26
N ASN A 982 -6.84 -12.51 -4.01
CA ASN A 982 -8.05 -11.69 -4.02
C ASN A 982 -9.01 -12.26 -2.97
N ALA A 983 -9.08 -11.61 -1.80
CA ALA A 983 -9.87 -12.10 -0.68
C ALA A 983 -11.37 -12.11 -0.98
N ASN A 984 -11.86 -11.21 -1.85
CA ASN A 984 -13.27 -11.19 -2.23
C ASN A 984 -13.66 -12.44 -3.02
N THR A 985 -12.80 -12.95 -3.92
CA THR A 985 -13.08 -14.18 -4.67
C THR A 985 -12.95 -15.44 -3.82
N VAL A 986 -12.10 -15.42 -2.78
CA VAL A 986 -12.01 -16.54 -1.83
C VAL A 986 -13.24 -16.57 -0.91
N LEU A 987 -13.69 -15.42 -0.38
CA LEU A 987 -14.91 -15.31 0.44
C LEU A 987 -16.17 -15.77 -0.29
N THR A 988 -16.25 -15.59 -1.61
CA THR A 988 -17.39 -16.04 -2.42
C THR A 988 -17.23 -17.47 -2.96
N GLY A 989 -16.18 -18.20 -2.55
CA GLY A 989 -15.91 -19.58 -2.99
C GLY A 989 -15.41 -19.71 -4.44
N GLY A 990 -15.16 -18.60 -5.13
CA GLY A 990 -14.67 -18.58 -6.52
C GLY A 990 -13.16 -18.85 -6.67
N ALA A 991 -12.41 -18.90 -5.56
CA ALA A 991 -11.00 -19.28 -5.52
C ALA A 991 -10.68 -20.00 -4.20
N ALA A 992 -9.74 -20.95 -4.23
CA ALA A 992 -9.25 -21.60 -3.02
C ALA A 992 -8.39 -20.63 -2.18
N ASP A 993 -8.50 -20.71 -0.86
CA ASP A 993 -7.62 -19.92 0.02
C ASP A 993 -6.18 -20.43 -0.06
N VAL A 994 -5.22 -19.51 -0.17
CA VAL A 994 -3.80 -19.86 -0.26
C VAL A 994 -3.34 -20.32 1.13
N ARG A 995 -2.93 -21.59 1.21
CA ARG A 995 -2.33 -22.14 2.43
C ARG A 995 -1.00 -21.47 2.72
N LEU A 996 -0.88 -20.98 3.94
CA LEU A 996 0.32 -20.33 4.45
C LEU A 996 1.36 -21.37 4.84
N GLN A 997 2.62 -20.95 4.89
CA GLN A 997 3.76 -21.68 5.40
C GLN A 997 4.41 -20.90 6.56
N PRO A 998 5.19 -21.57 7.44
CA PRO A 998 5.99 -20.88 8.45
C PRO A 998 6.85 -19.77 7.84
N HIS A 999 6.85 -18.61 8.50
CA HIS A 999 7.52 -17.36 8.11
C HIS A 999 6.99 -16.67 6.85
N ASP A 1000 5.84 -17.07 6.31
CA ASP A 1000 5.13 -16.26 5.31
C ASP A 1000 4.76 -14.88 5.89
N ILE A 1001 4.77 -13.86 5.04
CA ILE A 1001 4.30 -12.50 5.36
C ILE A 1001 3.04 -12.21 4.55
N VAL A 1002 1.90 -12.08 5.23
CA VAL A 1002 0.63 -11.66 4.65
C VAL A 1002 0.53 -10.13 4.77
N TYR A 1003 0.76 -9.43 3.67
CA TYR A 1003 0.69 -7.97 3.60
C TYR A 1003 -0.61 -7.50 2.92
N VAL A 1004 -1.42 -6.73 3.65
CA VAL A 1004 -2.65 -6.11 3.15
C VAL A 1004 -2.38 -4.64 2.84
N SER A 1005 -2.37 -4.27 1.55
CA SER A 1005 -2.23 -2.86 1.15
C SER A 1005 -3.47 -2.03 1.55
N LYS A 1006 -3.29 -0.72 1.78
CA LYS A 1006 -4.40 0.26 1.70
C LYS A 1006 -4.82 0.45 0.24
N ARG A 1007 -6.04 0.95 -0.02
CA ARG A 1007 -6.51 1.27 -1.38
C ARG A 1007 -5.68 2.42 -2.00
N PRO A 1008 -5.41 2.44 -3.32
CA PRO A 1008 -4.47 3.41 -3.94
C PRO A 1008 -4.78 4.88 -3.64
N TRP A 1009 -6.06 5.22 -3.57
CA TRP A 1009 -6.55 6.58 -3.41
C TRP A 1009 -6.88 6.95 -1.96
N SER A 1010 -6.76 6.02 -0.99
CA SER A 1010 -7.20 6.30 0.39
C SER A 1010 -6.41 7.42 1.07
N ARG A 1011 -5.19 7.69 0.60
CA ARG A 1011 -4.35 8.80 1.09
C ARG A 1011 -4.71 10.13 0.44
N ALA A 1012 -5.30 10.12 -0.76
CA ALA A 1012 -5.87 11.30 -1.39
C ALA A 1012 -7.24 11.65 -0.77
N GLU A 1013 -8.07 10.64 -0.46
CA GLU A 1013 -9.30 10.81 0.33
C GLU A 1013 -8.99 11.40 1.71
N GLU A 1014 -7.99 10.87 2.43
CA GLU A 1014 -7.56 11.35 3.75
C GLU A 1014 -7.05 12.81 3.70
N LEU A 1015 -6.28 13.18 2.67
CA LEU A 1015 -5.86 14.57 2.45
C LEU A 1015 -7.01 15.49 1.99
N LEU A 1016 -8.02 14.96 1.31
CA LEU A 1016 -9.23 15.72 0.92
C LEU A 1016 -10.13 15.98 2.12
N ASP A 1017 -10.33 15.01 3.01
CA ASP A 1017 -11.08 15.18 4.26
C ASP A 1017 -10.35 16.12 5.23
N GLU A 1018 -9.03 15.99 5.37
CA GLU A 1018 -8.22 16.95 6.15
C GLU A 1018 -8.29 18.36 5.55
N ALA A 1019 -8.15 18.51 4.23
CA ALA A 1019 -8.25 19.79 3.55
C ALA A 1019 -9.66 20.40 3.63
N ALA A 1020 -10.72 19.58 3.53
CA ALA A 1020 -12.11 20.02 3.69
C ALA A 1020 -12.39 20.45 5.12
N THR A 1021 -11.89 19.70 6.12
CA THR A 1021 -12.03 20.04 7.54
C THR A 1021 -11.26 21.32 7.86
N ALA A 1022 -10.02 21.47 7.37
CA ALA A 1022 -9.23 22.68 7.51
C ALA A 1022 -9.87 23.88 6.80
N PHE A 1023 -10.44 23.68 5.61
CA PHE A 1023 -11.19 24.71 4.88
C PHE A 1023 -12.45 25.14 5.64
N VAL A 1024 -13.26 24.21 6.14
CA VAL A 1024 -14.45 24.52 6.96
C VAL A 1024 -14.05 25.23 8.24
N THR A 1025 -13.00 24.77 8.93
CA THR A 1025 -12.52 25.40 10.16
C THR A 1025 -12.02 26.82 9.89
N SER A 1026 -11.25 27.01 8.81
CA SER A 1026 -10.77 28.33 8.36
C SER A 1026 -11.92 29.26 7.95
N ALA A 1027 -12.92 28.73 7.22
CA ALA A 1027 -14.10 29.47 6.80
C ALA A 1027 -14.96 29.90 8.00
N VAL A 1028 -15.16 29.01 8.99
CA VAL A 1028 -15.86 29.31 10.24
C VAL A 1028 -15.09 30.37 11.03
N VAL A 1029 -13.79 30.20 11.27
CA VAL A 1029 -12.95 31.18 11.98
C VAL A 1029 -12.95 32.55 11.30
N THR A 1030 -12.89 32.57 9.97
CA THR A 1030 -12.95 33.82 9.18
C THR A 1030 -14.34 34.45 9.25
N TRP A 1031 -15.41 33.66 9.15
CA TRP A 1031 -16.79 34.15 9.26
C TRP A 1031 -17.10 34.71 10.65
N THR A 1032 -16.71 34.01 11.72
CA THR A 1032 -16.82 34.51 13.10
C THR A 1032 -15.96 35.74 13.34
N GLY A 1033 -14.73 35.77 12.79
CA GLY A 1033 -13.84 36.93 12.89
C GLY A 1033 -14.43 38.19 12.24
N ILE A 1034 -15.12 38.04 11.10
CA ILE A 1034 -15.78 39.14 10.39
C ILE A 1034 -17.07 39.60 11.08
N HIS A 1035 -17.85 38.69 11.68
CA HIS A 1035 -19.12 39.08 12.32
C HIS A 1035 -18.93 39.62 13.74
N VAL A 1036 -18.01 39.06 14.54
CA VAL A 1036 -17.73 39.54 15.90
C VAL A 1036 -17.00 40.90 15.90
N SER A 1037 -16.30 41.24 14.81
CA SER A 1037 -15.71 42.59 14.66
C SER A 1037 -16.71 43.66 14.20
N ALA A 1038 -17.93 43.29 13.79
CA ALA A 1038 -19.00 44.25 13.50
C ALA A 1038 -19.78 44.67 14.76
N GLU A 1039 -20.01 43.76 15.71
CA GLU A 1039 -20.71 44.05 16.99
C GLU A 1039 -19.83 44.77 18.05
N LEU A 1040 -18.58 45.11 17.71
CA LEU A 1040 -17.66 45.88 18.57
C LEU A 1040 -17.38 47.30 18.02
N HIS A 1041 -18.23 47.77 17.08
CA HIS A 1041 -18.16 49.12 16.51
C HIS A 1041 -19.51 49.87 16.47
N ASP A 1042 -20.59 49.26 16.95
CA ASP A 1042 -21.81 49.91 17.46
C ASP A 1042 -21.80 49.85 19.01
#